data_AF-A0A3E0NQB7-F1
#
_entry.id   AF-A0A3E0NQB7-F1
#
_cell.length_a   1.000
_cell.length_b   1.000
_cell.length_c   1.000
_cell.angle_alpha   90.00
_cell.angle_beta   90.00
_cell.angle_gamma   90.00
#
_symmetry.space_group_name_H-M   'P 1'
#
loop_
_entity.id
_entity.type
_entity.pdbx_description
1 polymer ?
#
loop_
_entity_poly.entity_id
_entity_poly.type
_entity_poly.pdbx_seq_one_letter_code
_entity_poly.pdbx_strand_id
1 'polypeptide(L)'
;MLLKTWSNDPEALSAILRDLVQRLIEESNFEGLHLFDDTVLAVTTTAGDPDVVEAACRLQRILLFETPASILVRGLIFPARVLIENDLLTGVDDALLRDLEVQPPQIPNRSVQLTGHAVRELESRWLTRATLEYAGPSGRSRSIWTLTEPSRTLSPWRNLEVLRRRTPTVMRDEGEELRTLLGQPASLVTGALGCGKSRMVADQLATTGHPIVWANCWSQRSGGPSIAKDLLAGLTGRTDVVPRVTEIAHRHRSQLASWWGSESIDDASALAAGVLATLEEIRGDVPLHLVVDDVHRAEPFDREFLGHLLEHPALGDRLKIHLIGRGGLPWFDRLEDLPQLRLGPLGEPQIRALWQQLSDGLSIPESLSEGILQAANGHPWALEEALLQLVRRRSLRQLYGNFFYSGTEELGYEPTPRLTRHVEAEAARLGETLGSLLLAAAGVPVPEPVLSEIAEDHGFDLGDLSSHLQRSGLVIEKPSAWGPALSFACPAYSIGLEQSVETELATRVRRQLAIRLQQGSGRETANWSRYELLAGSEEAVPVLIEAARAKGARRRSAELFDALRQEIQHHRERSGRADLELELLWTLLPLARRLGRLQNLEAEIDRGLELSRGDSRRTFAFQILKAEHAMVAGDLATSERLLVEALRDATGIDSGRQSLLISHLGKLLQRQDRFSEARRLYENLLDHLDDGNLGLTGACHFHLGNIAMQEMRLHEALIHHKEALDRRRRDGPPIAIGHSLSALGSLNLMLGNMERSAALFEESIDLFEAEGADQEVSFPLLGQARRSAMLGDRGRAVVLARRGLERREGKDDRFGIGFARLALAEYQLSQGLYDSSLSEARQAHFQLTLTGAMRYLGATERVLGRIHLAQRHFDLARNHFDAALKLHSQRGYSLDASLDRAFLIDLGIDRRSTEMVRQNCVALLEGDEIVEVPERQAIDLRLYRGLRWLAERGTELADPLVPLRRAYEELCRRTELLEPEQRNTYLMHVPDNRELMHAAAEHELATVGLVDGATGST
;
A
#
# COMPACT_ATOMS: atom_id res chain seq x y z
N MET A 1 -48.74 5.23 -32.03
CA MET A 1 -50.00 5.55 -32.76
C MET A 1 -50.25 7.05 -32.97
N LEU A 2 -50.11 7.91 -31.95
CA LEU A 2 -50.39 9.35 -32.03
C LEU A 2 -49.51 10.13 -33.04
N LEU A 3 -48.26 9.71 -33.26
CA LEU A 3 -47.30 10.39 -34.16
C LEU A 3 -47.56 10.17 -35.67
N LYS A 4 -48.35 9.15 -36.04
CA LYS A 4 -48.53 8.76 -37.46
C LYS A 4 -49.60 9.56 -38.22
N THR A 5 -50.32 10.49 -37.57
CA THR A 5 -51.52 11.12 -38.15
C THR A 5 -51.49 12.66 -38.31
N TRP A 6 -50.37 13.37 -38.06
CA TRP A 6 -50.48 14.79 -37.69
C TRP A 6 -49.61 15.83 -38.44
N SER A 7 -50.13 17.06 -38.38
CA SER A 7 -49.81 18.33 -39.05
C SER A 7 -48.35 18.83 -38.93
N ASN A 8 -47.93 19.67 -39.90
CA ASN A 8 -46.64 20.37 -39.96
C ASN A 8 -46.49 21.54 -38.94
N ASP A 9 -47.33 21.62 -37.90
CA ASP A 9 -47.32 22.72 -36.91
C ASP A 9 -46.31 22.45 -35.77
N PRO A 10 -45.22 23.23 -35.65
CA PRO A 10 -44.16 23.01 -34.66
C PRO A 10 -44.61 23.19 -33.19
N GLU A 11 -45.55 24.09 -32.90
CA GLU A 11 -45.99 24.36 -31.52
C GLU A 11 -46.88 23.24 -30.97
N ALA A 12 -47.78 22.71 -31.82
CA ALA A 12 -48.59 21.54 -31.48
C ALA A 12 -47.72 20.30 -31.26
N LEU A 13 -46.67 20.12 -32.06
CA LEU A 13 -45.70 19.02 -31.93
C LEU A 13 -44.87 19.09 -30.64
N SER A 14 -44.47 20.30 -30.22
CA SER A 14 -43.78 20.55 -28.95
C SER A 14 -44.64 20.16 -27.73
N ALA A 15 -45.91 20.60 -27.71
CA ALA A 15 -46.84 20.25 -26.62
C ALA A 15 -47.10 18.75 -26.51
N ILE A 16 -47.19 18.04 -27.65
CA ILE A 16 -47.37 16.58 -27.70
C ILE A 16 -46.11 15.85 -27.23
N LEU A 17 -44.91 16.35 -27.56
CA LEU A 17 -43.66 15.77 -27.05
C LEU A 17 -43.56 15.88 -25.54
N ARG A 18 -43.94 17.02 -24.96
CA ARG A 18 -43.99 17.18 -23.50
C ARG A 18 -44.98 16.21 -22.85
N ASP A 19 -46.19 16.10 -23.39
CA ASP A 19 -47.22 15.18 -22.89
C ASP A 19 -46.80 13.71 -23.02
N LEU A 20 -46.15 13.32 -24.13
CA LEU A 20 -45.62 11.96 -24.32
C LEU A 20 -44.52 11.65 -23.29
N VAL A 21 -43.57 12.55 -23.08
CA VAL A 21 -42.48 12.36 -22.12
C VAL A 21 -43.02 12.36 -20.69
N GLN A 22 -43.98 13.24 -20.38
CA GLN A 22 -44.64 13.29 -19.07
C GLN A 22 -45.38 11.98 -18.77
N ARG A 23 -46.16 11.46 -19.73
CA ARG A 23 -46.80 10.13 -19.58
C ARG A 23 -45.77 9.02 -19.45
N LEU A 24 -44.68 9.07 -20.22
CA LEU A 24 -43.61 8.09 -20.06
C LEU A 24 -43.00 8.16 -18.66
N ILE A 25 -42.78 9.34 -18.09
CA ILE A 25 -42.29 9.52 -16.71
C ILE A 25 -43.29 8.95 -15.68
N GLU A 26 -44.58 9.24 -15.86
CA GLU A 26 -45.67 8.79 -14.98
C GLU A 26 -45.92 7.27 -15.07
N GLU A 27 -45.97 6.71 -16.28
CA GLU A 27 -46.20 5.28 -16.54
C GLU A 27 -44.99 4.42 -16.14
N SER A 28 -43.78 4.96 -16.27
CA SER A 28 -42.55 4.24 -15.90
C SER A 28 -42.13 4.42 -14.43
N ASN A 29 -42.92 5.17 -13.64
CA ASN A 29 -42.65 5.49 -12.24
C ASN A 29 -41.22 6.01 -12.02
N PHE A 30 -40.76 6.87 -12.94
CA PHE A 30 -39.38 7.33 -13.03
C PHE A 30 -39.16 8.57 -12.17
N GLU A 31 -38.99 8.37 -10.86
CA GLU A 31 -38.38 9.39 -10.00
C GLU A 31 -36.94 9.60 -10.48
N GLY A 32 -36.69 10.60 -11.32
CA GLY A 32 -35.36 10.72 -11.93
C GLY A 32 -35.29 11.46 -13.24
N LEU A 33 -36.39 11.67 -13.95
CA LEU A 33 -36.36 12.26 -15.30
C LEU A 33 -37.21 13.53 -15.34
N HIS A 34 -36.59 14.63 -15.77
CA HIS A 34 -37.27 15.91 -15.90
C HIS A 34 -36.91 16.55 -17.23
N LEU A 35 -37.94 17.02 -17.95
CA LEU A 35 -37.72 17.87 -19.11
C LEU A 35 -37.41 19.28 -18.65
N PHE A 36 -36.31 19.84 -19.16
CA PHE A 36 -35.98 21.24 -18.97
C PHE A 36 -36.60 22.11 -20.08
N ASP A 37 -36.60 21.59 -21.31
CA ASP A 37 -37.31 22.14 -22.47
C ASP A 37 -37.64 20.99 -23.46
N ASP A 38 -38.10 21.31 -24.67
CA ASP A 38 -38.44 20.33 -25.71
C ASP A 38 -37.23 19.52 -26.24
N THR A 39 -36.02 19.82 -25.76
CA THR A 39 -34.73 19.38 -26.30
C THR A 39 -33.68 18.96 -25.26
N VAL A 40 -33.95 19.15 -23.96
CA VAL A 40 -32.99 18.88 -22.87
C VAL A 40 -33.66 18.06 -21.77
N LEU A 41 -33.03 16.93 -21.43
CA LEU A 41 -33.53 15.95 -20.48
C LEU A 41 -32.59 15.93 -19.26
N ALA A 42 -33.01 16.55 -18.17
CA ALA A 42 -32.30 16.51 -16.90
C ALA A 42 -32.61 15.19 -16.18
N VAL A 43 -31.58 14.61 -15.56
CA VAL A 43 -31.74 13.41 -14.75
C VAL A 43 -31.60 13.80 -13.27
N THR A 44 -32.67 13.74 -12.49
CA THR A 44 -32.62 13.87 -11.03
C THR A 44 -32.00 12.63 -10.41
N THR A 45 -31.03 12.85 -9.52
CA THR A 45 -30.44 11.80 -8.71
C THR A 45 -31.24 11.63 -7.42
N THR A 46 -32.37 10.92 -7.47
CA THR A 46 -32.70 10.01 -6.37
C THR A 46 -31.59 8.95 -6.31
N ALA A 47 -31.30 8.39 -5.13
CA ALA A 47 -30.11 7.56 -4.85
C ALA A 47 -29.68 6.71 -6.07
N GLY A 48 -28.53 7.06 -6.64
CA GLY A 48 -28.28 7.02 -8.08
C GLY A 48 -28.14 5.63 -8.69
N ASP A 49 -29.25 4.97 -8.96
CA ASP A 49 -29.28 3.81 -9.82
C ASP A 49 -28.82 4.22 -11.23
N PRO A 50 -27.68 3.73 -11.77
CA PRO A 50 -27.28 4.10 -13.14
C PRO A 50 -28.21 3.54 -14.21
N ASP A 51 -29.17 2.68 -13.82
CA ASP A 51 -30.37 2.43 -14.60
C ASP A 51 -31.09 3.71 -15.01
N VAL A 52 -30.99 4.78 -14.20
CA VAL A 52 -31.58 6.09 -14.47
C VAL A 52 -30.96 6.73 -15.72
N VAL A 53 -29.62 6.73 -15.82
CA VAL A 53 -28.91 7.26 -17.01
C VAL A 53 -29.10 6.35 -18.22
N GLU A 54 -29.12 5.03 -18.02
CA GLU A 54 -29.37 4.06 -19.08
C GLU A 54 -30.79 4.19 -19.66
N ALA A 55 -31.81 4.32 -18.82
CA ALA A 55 -33.17 4.51 -19.31
C ALA A 55 -33.34 5.89 -19.95
N ALA A 56 -32.69 6.94 -19.42
CA ALA A 56 -32.65 8.25 -20.07
C ALA A 56 -32.09 8.16 -21.50
N CYS A 57 -30.98 7.44 -21.70
CA CYS A 57 -30.41 7.19 -23.02
C CYS A 57 -31.37 6.42 -23.94
N ARG A 58 -32.04 5.38 -23.42
CA ARG A 58 -33.00 4.58 -24.20
C ARG A 58 -34.23 5.37 -24.59
N LEU A 59 -34.86 6.07 -23.64
CA LEU A 59 -36.01 6.93 -23.87
C LEU A 59 -35.69 7.98 -24.94
N GLN A 60 -34.54 8.64 -24.84
CA GLN A 60 -34.13 9.61 -25.86
C GLN A 60 -33.96 8.97 -27.25
N ARG A 61 -33.44 7.73 -27.34
CA ARG A 61 -33.36 7.01 -28.62
C ARG A 61 -34.73 6.59 -29.17
N ILE A 62 -35.66 6.17 -28.30
CA ILE A 62 -37.04 5.88 -28.70
C ILE A 62 -37.69 7.14 -29.27
N LEU A 63 -37.57 8.27 -28.56
CA LEU A 63 -38.05 9.57 -29.04
C LEU A 63 -37.45 9.95 -30.40
N LEU A 64 -36.15 9.73 -30.61
CA LEU A 64 -35.49 9.97 -31.90
C LEU A 64 -36.01 9.08 -33.03
N PHE A 65 -36.35 7.82 -32.73
CA PHE A 65 -36.82 6.86 -33.74
C PHE A 65 -38.29 7.07 -34.11
N GLU A 66 -39.14 7.31 -33.11
CA GLU A 66 -40.58 7.45 -33.28
C GLU A 66 -40.98 8.83 -33.84
N THR A 67 -40.15 9.86 -33.68
CA THR A 67 -40.44 11.21 -34.21
C THR A 67 -40.10 11.34 -35.70
N PRO A 68 -41.03 11.90 -36.51
CA PRO A 68 -40.78 12.23 -37.92
C PRO A 68 -39.47 13.00 -38.14
N ALA A 69 -38.82 12.75 -39.28
CA ALA A 69 -37.55 13.40 -39.63
C ALA A 69 -37.61 14.94 -39.69
N SER A 70 -38.81 15.52 -39.84
CA SER A 70 -39.08 16.95 -39.80
C SER A 70 -38.96 17.56 -38.39
N ILE A 71 -38.99 16.75 -37.34
CA ILE A 71 -38.87 17.20 -35.94
C ILE A 71 -37.43 17.07 -35.49
N LEU A 72 -36.84 18.20 -35.10
CA LEU A 72 -35.46 18.29 -34.63
C LEU A 72 -35.38 17.98 -33.13
N VAL A 73 -35.55 16.71 -32.76
CA VAL A 73 -35.29 16.28 -31.38
C VAL A 73 -33.79 16.35 -31.11
N ARG A 74 -33.41 17.09 -30.07
CA ARG A 74 -32.08 17.05 -29.45
C ARG A 74 -32.26 16.52 -28.04
N GLY A 75 -31.24 15.90 -27.47
CA GLY A 75 -31.28 15.46 -26.08
C GLY A 75 -29.92 15.65 -25.47
N LEU A 76 -29.84 16.39 -24.36
CA LEU A 76 -28.66 16.42 -23.50
C LEU A 76 -29.02 15.78 -22.17
N ILE A 77 -28.32 14.70 -21.82
CA ILE A 77 -28.46 13.98 -20.55
C ILE A 77 -27.37 14.44 -19.60
N PHE A 78 -27.77 14.92 -18.43
CA PHE A 78 -26.86 15.26 -17.35
C PHE A 78 -27.50 14.96 -16.00
N PRO A 79 -26.73 14.44 -15.04
CA PRO A 79 -27.20 14.26 -13.67
C PRO A 79 -27.28 15.61 -12.95
N ALA A 80 -28.37 15.85 -12.23
CA ALA A 80 -28.61 16.99 -11.36
C ALA A 80 -29.41 16.55 -10.12
N ARG A 81 -29.55 17.42 -9.12
CA ARG A 81 -30.58 17.29 -8.07
C ARG A 81 -31.57 18.43 -8.24
N VAL A 82 -32.86 18.14 -8.22
CA VAL A 82 -33.91 19.15 -8.42
C VAL A 82 -35.00 18.93 -7.37
N LEU A 83 -35.44 20.02 -6.74
CA LEU A 83 -36.63 20.06 -5.87
C LEU A 83 -37.83 20.46 -6.72
N ILE A 84 -38.98 19.86 -6.44
CA ILE A 84 -40.25 20.16 -7.12
C ILE A 84 -41.16 20.83 -6.10
N GLU A 85 -41.45 22.12 -6.27
CA GLU A 85 -42.42 22.87 -5.47
C GLU A 85 -43.44 23.52 -6.41
N ASN A 86 -44.74 23.22 -6.26
CA ASN A 86 -45.82 23.82 -7.06
C ASN A 86 -45.62 23.72 -8.60
N ASP A 87 -45.22 22.55 -9.11
CA ASP A 87 -44.87 22.31 -10.53
C ASP A 87 -43.70 23.18 -11.06
N LEU A 88 -42.99 23.91 -10.19
CA LEU A 88 -41.78 24.63 -10.51
C LEU A 88 -40.56 23.82 -10.04
N LEU A 89 -39.71 23.47 -11.01
CA LEU A 89 -38.43 22.83 -10.78
C LEU A 89 -37.43 23.87 -10.26
N THR A 90 -36.91 23.66 -9.04
CA THR A 90 -35.79 24.44 -8.50
C THR A 90 -34.58 23.53 -8.31
N GLY A 91 -33.51 23.78 -9.06
CA GLY A 91 -32.27 23.01 -8.92
C GLY A 91 -31.69 23.14 -7.51
N VAL A 92 -31.35 22.01 -6.88
CA VAL A 92 -30.56 22.01 -5.63
C VAL A 92 -29.12 22.32 -6.02
N ASP A 93 -28.79 23.62 -6.03
CA ASP A 93 -27.44 24.17 -6.14
C ASP A 93 -26.56 23.68 -7.32
N ASP A 94 -27.12 23.11 -8.39
CA ASP A 94 -26.33 22.67 -9.54
C ASP A 94 -25.97 23.85 -10.46
N ALA A 95 -24.68 24.17 -10.50
CA ALA A 95 -24.15 25.25 -11.35
C ALA A 95 -24.34 25.00 -12.85
N LEU A 96 -24.37 23.75 -13.32
CA LEU A 96 -24.61 23.46 -14.75
C LEU A 96 -26.07 23.60 -15.10
N LEU A 97 -26.99 23.21 -14.22
CA LEU A 97 -28.40 23.39 -14.49
C LEU A 97 -28.66 24.88 -14.76
N ARG A 98 -28.20 25.77 -13.86
CA ARG A 98 -28.25 27.24 -14.03
C ARG A 98 -27.61 27.74 -15.34
N ASP A 99 -26.45 27.20 -15.71
CA ASP A 99 -25.79 27.57 -16.96
C ASP A 99 -26.61 27.16 -18.20
N LEU A 100 -27.22 25.97 -18.18
CA LEU A 100 -28.06 25.44 -19.26
C LEU A 100 -29.36 26.24 -19.41
N GLU A 101 -29.95 26.74 -18.33
CA GLU A 101 -31.15 27.60 -18.39
C GLU A 101 -30.88 28.91 -19.14
N VAL A 102 -29.70 29.48 -18.92
CA VAL A 102 -29.30 30.76 -19.51
C VAL A 102 -28.79 30.57 -20.93
N GLN A 103 -27.99 29.54 -21.18
CA GLN A 103 -27.35 29.31 -22.47
C GLN A 103 -27.16 27.81 -22.75
N PRO A 104 -28.11 27.13 -23.42
CA PRO A 104 -27.95 25.73 -23.77
C PRO A 104 -26.85 25.52 -24.84
N PRO A 105 -26.11 24.39 -24.81
CA PRO A 105 -25.08 24.09 -25.80
C PRO A 105 -25.67 23.87 -27.20
N GLN A 106 -24.94 24.30 -28.23
CA GLN A 106 -25.29 23.97 -29.61
C GLN A 106 -24.97 22.51 -29.91
N ILE A 107 -25.98 21.64 -29.78
CA ILE A 107 -25.83 20.19 -30.00
C ILE A 107 -26.43 19.73 -31.35
N PRO A 108 -25.85 18.70 -31.99
CA PRO A 108 -26.34 18.19 -33.28
C PRO A 108 -27.79 17.70 -33.21
N ASN A 109 -28.58 18.03 -34.24
CA ASN A 109 -29.93 17.52 -34.43
C ASN A 109 -29.94 15.99 -34.52
N ARG A 110 -31.00 15.36 -34.01
CA ARG A 110 -31.22 13.90 -34.04
C ARG A 110 -30.08 13.09 -33.39
N SER A 111 -29.51 13.60 -32.31
CA SER A 111 -28.46 12.93 -31.54
C SER A 111 -28.76 12.95 -30.04
N VAL A 112 -28.28 11.94 -29.32
CA VAL A 112 -28.30 11.91 -27.86
C VAL A 112 -26.93 12.36 -27.39
N GLN A 113 -26.88 13.43 -26.60
CA GLN A 113 -25.66 13.97 -26.01
C GLN A 113 -25.66 13.69 -24.51
N LEU A 114 -24.47 13.53 -23.95
CA LEU A 114 -24.24 13.30 -22.54
C LEU A 114 -23.15 14.23 -22.06
N THR A 115 -23.29 14.73 -20.84
CA THR A 115 -22.16 15.34 -20.15
C THR A 115 -21.11 14.29 -19.81
N GLY A 116 -19.85 14.70 -19.66
CA GLY A 116 -18.78 13.80 -19.21
C GLY A 116 -19.05 13.15 -17.86
N HIS A 117 -19.96 13.69 -17.02
CA HIS A 117 -20.40 13.01 -15.80
C HIS A 117 -21.37 11.86 -16.13
N ALA A 118 -22.40 12.11 -16.95
CA ALA A 118 -23.35 11.09 -17.38
C ALA A 118 -22.67 9.93 -18.13
N VAL A 119 -21.67 10.21 -18.99
CA VAL A 119 -20.89 9.16 -19.68
C VAL A 119 -20.21 8.20 -18.69
N ARG A 120 -19.77 8.70 -17.53
CA ARG A 120 -19.08 7.87 -16.52
C ARG A 120 -20.03 7.00 -15.70
N GLU A 121 -21.32 7.30 -15.74
CA GLU A 121 -22.39 6.52 -15.09
C GLU A 121 -23.04 5.54 -16.09
N LEU A 122 -22.68 5.57 -17.39
CA LEU A 122 -23.13 4.55 -18.35
C LEU A 122 -22.52 3.19 -18.02
N GLU A 123 -23.35 2.15 -18.02
CA GLU A 123 -22.96 0.77 -17.72
C GLU A 123 -23.10 -0.15 -18.94
N SER A 124 -23.89 0.23 -19.93
CA SER A 124 -24.19 -0.62 -21.07
C SER A 124 -23.20 -0.43 -22.23
N ARG A 125 -23.45 -1.13 -23.34
CA ARG A 125 -22.56 -1.16 -24.50
C ARG A 125 -22.54 0.14 -25.31
N TRP A 126 -23.19 1.21 -24.85
CA TRP A 126 -23.22 2.48 -25.57
C TRP A 126 -21.82 3.01 -25.87
N LEU A 127 -21.50 3.18 -27.15
CA LEU A 127 -20.29 3.88 -27.54
C LEU A 127 -20.52 5.39 -27.43
N THR A 128 -19.56 6.09 -26.85
CA THR A 128 -19.60 7.55 -26.74
C THR A 128 -18.42 8.18 -27.47
N ARG A 129 -18.65 9.35 -28.06
CA ARG A 129 -17.61 10.14 -28.75
C ARG A 129 -17.60 11.56 -28.24
N ALA A 130 -16.45 12.03 -27.74
CA ALA A 130 -16.28 13.43 -27.36
C ALA A 130 -16.60 14.31 -28.58
N THR A 131 -17.53 15.25 -28.40
CA THR A 131 -18.13 16.00 -29.51
C THR A 131 -17.83 17.49 -29.39
N LEU A 132 -17.97 18.08 -28.20
CA LEU A 132 -17.68 19.49 -27.97
C LEU A 132 -17.39 19.79 -26.49
N GLU A 133 -16.76 20.92 -26.22
CA GLU A 133 -16.61 21.50 -24.88
C GLU A 133 -17.64 22.63 -24.72
N TYR A 134 -18.47 22.54 -23.69
CA TYR A 134 -19.45 23.55 -23.34
C TYR A 134 -18.91 24.44 -22.22
N ALA A 135 -18.75 25.73 -22.51
CA ALA A 135 -18.41 26.75 -21.51
C ALA A 135 -19.68 27.57 -21.21
N GLY A 136 -20.29 27.29 -20.06
CA GLY A 136 -21.48 28.01 -19.60
C GLY A 136 -21.16 29.40 -19.02
N PRO A 137 -22.17 30.22 -18.74
CA PRO A 137 -22.03 31.56 -18.15
C PRO A 137 -21.23 31.62 -16.84
N SER A 138 -21.20 30.54 -16.06
CA SER A 138 -20.35 30.41 -14.86
C SER A 138 -18.85 30.32 -15.14
N GLY A 139 -18.43 30.19 -16.40
CA GLY A 139 -17.03 30.04 -16.83
C GLY A 139 -16.45 28.63 -16.65
N ARG A 140 -17.25 27.65 -16.18
CA ARG A 140 -16.82 26.25 -16.05
C ARG A 140 -17.02 25.50 -17.38
N SER A 141 -15.92 24.99 -17.96
CA SER A 141 -15.98 24.13 -19.16
C SER A 141 -16.39 22.69 -18.80
N ARG A 142 -17.27 22.09 -19.60
CA ARG A 142 -17.68 20.69 -19.50
C ARG A 142 -17.65 20.00 -20.86
N SER A 143 -17.04 18.81 -20.91
CA SER A 143 -17.09 17.97 -22.11
C SER A 143 -18.49 17.40 -22.35
N ILE A 144 -18.94 17.48 -23.59
CA ILE A 144 -20.17 16.88 -24.11
C ILE A 144 -19.81 15.79 -25.12
N TRP A 145 -20.51 14.66 -25.00
CA TRP A 145 -20.24 13.42 -25.70
C TRP A 145 -21.50 12.96 -26.43
N THR A 146 -21.36 12.55 -27.68
CA THR A 146 -22.46 11.94 -28.44
C THR A 146 -22.56 10.46 -28.10
N LEU A 147 -23.75 9.99 -27.74
CA LEU A 147 -24.12 8.58 -27.71
C LEU A 147 -24.27 8.07 -29.14
N THR A 148 -23.62 6.96 -29.46
CA THR A 148 -23.69 6.32 -30.78
C THR A 148 -24.35 4.95 -30.66
N GLU A 149 -24.15 4.06 -31.64
CA GLU A 149 -24.71 2.71 -31.55
C GLU A 149 -24.04 1.90 -30.41
N PRO A 150 -24.77 0.97 -29.78
CA PRO A 150 -24.17 0.09 -28.80
C PRO A 150 -23.14 -0.79 -29.49
N SER A 151 -21.97 -0.94 -28.89
CA SER A 151 -20.94 -1.84 -29.38
C SER A 151 -21.45 -3.26 -29.40
N ARG A 152 -21.15 -3.98 -30.48
CA ARG A 152 -21.49 -5.40 -30.64
C ARG A 152 -20.47 -6.33 -29.96
N THR A 153 -19.34 -5.78 -29.50
CA THR A 153 -18.20 -6.53 -28.98
C THR A 153 -17.79 -6.12 -27.56
N LEU A 154 -18.43 -5.11 -26.95
CA LEU A 154 -18.09 -4.72 -25.59
C LEU A 154 -18.55 -5.80 -24.60
N SER A 155 -17.58 -6.29 -23.84
CA SER A 155 -17.80 -7.16 -22.71
C SER A 155 -18.70 -6.48 -21.65
N PRO A 156 -19.46 -7.25 -20.87
CA PRO A 156 -20.60 -6.79 -20.07
C PRO A 156 -20.26 -6.26 -18.67
N TRP A 157 -19.00 -6.32 -18.23
CA TRP A 157 -18.64 -5.93 -16.86
C TRP A 157 -18.09 -4.49 -16.77
N ARG A 158 -18.27 -3.91 -15.57
CA ARG A 158 -18.25 -2.46 -15.29
C ARG A 158 -16.98 -1.71 -15.69
N ASN A 159 -15.79 -2.30 -15.51
CA ASN A 159 -14.51 -1.70 -15.88
C ASN A 159 -13.73 -2.58 -16.85
N LEU A 160 -14.01 -2.41 -18.13
CA LEU A 160 -13.29 -3.08 -19.22
C LEU A 160 -11.84 -2.64 -19.30
N GLU A 161 -11.60 -1.35 -19.05
CA GLU A 161 -10.28 -0.77 -18.96
C GLU A 161 -10.16 0.08 -17.70
N VAL A 162 -9.07 -0.11 -16.96
CA VAL A 162 -8.66 0.79 -15.88
C VAL A 162 -7.39 1.48 -16.37
N LEU A 163 -7.37 2.82 -16.34
CA LEU A 163 -6.24 3.61 -16.86
C LEU A 163 -5.92 3.33 -18.35
N ARG A 164 -6.93 3.02 -19.17
CA ARG A 164 -6.78 2.62 -20.59
C ARG A 164 -6.01 1.31 -20.79
N ARG A 165 -5.88 0.50 -19.74
CA ARG A 165 -5.32 -0.84 -19.80
C ARG A 165 -6.45 -1.83 -19.68
N ARG A 166 -6.47 -2.85 -20.54
CA ARG A 166 -7.40 -3.96 -20.36
C ARG A 166 -7.14 -4.60 -19.01
N THR A 167 -8.20 -4.72 -18.24
CA THR A 167 -8.09 -5.30 -16.91
C THR A 167 -7.85 -6.81 -17.04
N PRO A 168 -6.82 -7.35 -16.38
CA PRO A 168 -6.31 -8.69 -16.67
C PRO A 168 -7.19 -9.81 -16.11
N THR A 169 -7.04 -11.00 -16.69
CA THR A 169 -7.68 -12.25 -16.23
C THR A 169 -6.90 -12.81 -15.04
N VAL A 170 -7.63 -13.19 -13.99
CA VAL A 170 -7.08 -13.78 -12.77
C VAL A 170 -7.58 -15.21 -12.67
N MET A 171 -6.66 -16.16 -12.48
CA MET A 171 -7.00 -17.56 -12.26
C MET A 171 -7.70 -17.72 -10.91
N ARG A 172 -8.84 -18.42 -10.92
CA ARG A 172 -9.67 -18.67 -9.74
C ARG A 172 -9.72 -20.16 -9.43
N ASP A 173 -9.83 -20.50 -8.16
CA ASP A 173 -9.87 -21.88 -7.70
C ASP A 173 -11.15 -22.59 -8.20
N GLU A 174 -12.25 -21.84 -8.31
CA GLU A 174 -13.53 -22.33 -8.83
C GLU A 174 -13.55 -22.48 -10.36
N GLY A 175 -12.42 -22.26 -11.05
CA GLY A 175 -12.34 -22.25 -12.52
C GLY A 175 -12.72 -23.57 -13.18
N GLU A 176 -12.30 -24.71 -12.61
CA GLU A 176 -12.63 -26.04 -13.17
C GLU A 176 -14.10 -26.41 -12.91
N GLU A 177 -14.63 -26.04 -11.75
CA GLU A 177 -16.04 -26.21 -11.40
C GLU A 177 -16.92 -25.37 -12.33
N LEU A 178 -16.57 -24.10 -12.57
CA LEU A 178 -17.27 -23.24 -13.52
C LEU A 178 -17.18 -23.82 -14.94
N ARG A 179 -16.03 -24.34 -15.36
CA ARG A 179 -15.88 -24.95 -16.69
C ARG A 179 -16.80 -26.15 -16.86
N THR A 180 -16.91 -26.99 -15.84
CA THR A 180 -17.84 -28.13 -15.81
C THR A 180 -19.29 -27.65 -15.87
N LEU A 181 -19.62 -26.60 -15.10
CA LEU A 181 -20.94 -26.00 -15.04
C LEU A 181 -21.37 -25.41 -16.40
N LEU A 182 -20.50 -24.63 -17.04
CA LEU A 182 -20.75 -24.04 -18.37
C LEU A 182 -20.82 -25.10 -19.48
N GLY A 183 -20.42 -26.33 -19.19
CA GLY A 183 -20.64 -27.50 -20.05
C GLY A 183 -22.10 -27.96 -20.08
N GLN A 184 -22.92 -27.62 -19.08
CA GLN A 184 -24.33 -28.03 -18.98
C GLN A 184 -25.23 -27.28 -19.99
N PRO A 185 -26.42 -27.82 -20.32
CA PRO A 185 -27.40 -27.17 -21.20
C PRO A 185 -27.84 -25.79 -20.67
N ALA A 186 -28.06 -25.71 -19.36
CA ALA A 186 -28.33 -24.47 -18.65
C ALA A 186 -27.58 -24.44 -17.32
N SER A 187 -27.17 -23.24 -16.88
CA SER A 187 -26.46 -23.06 -15.62
C SER A 187 -26.75 -21.71 -14.98
N LEU A 188 -26.64 -21.63 -13.66
CA LEU A 188 -26.79 -20.40 -12.88
C LEU A 188 -25.51 -20.08 -12.08
N VAL A 189 -24.98 -18.87 -12.25
CA VAL A 189 -23.83 -18.36 -11.46
C VAL A 189 -24.31 -17.23 -10.56
N THR A 190 -24.19 -17.44 -9.25
CA THR A 190 -24.59 -16.45 -8.23
C THR A 190 -23.39 -15.95 -7.43
N GLY A 191 -23.56 -14.88 -6.66
CA GLY A 191 -22.48 -14.33 -5.83
C GLY A 191 -22.71 -12.86 -5.50
N ALA A 192 -21.91 -12.33 -4.58
CA ALA A 192 -22.03 -10.95 -4.08
C ALA A 192 -21.79 -9.89 -5.17
N LEU A 193 -22.23 -8.66 -4.89
CA LEU A 193 -21.91 -7.50 -5.73
C LEU A 193 -20.39 -7.38 -5.89
N GLY A 194 -19.91 -7.13 -7.11
CA GLY A 194 -18.49 -6.85 -7.36
C GLY A 194 -17.50 -8.01 -7.22
N CYS A 195 -17.93 -9.26 -6.96
CA CYS A 195 -17.03 -10.42 -6.79
C CYS A 195 -16.44 -10.99 -8.10
N GLY A 196 -16.84 -10.47 -9.27
CA GLY A 196 -16.23 -10.81 -10.57
C GLY A 196 -16.92 -11.91 -11.39
N LYS A 197 -18.20 -12.22 -11.12
CA LYS A 197 -18.99 -13.25 -11.83
C LYS A 197 -18.94 -13.13 -13.36
N SER A 198 -19.36 -11.99 -13.89
CA SER A 198 -19.49 -11.77 -15.33
C SER A 198 -18.15 -11.84 -16.06
N ARG A 199 -17.08 -11.34 -15.43
CA ARG A 199 -15.70 -11.51 -15.92
C ARG A 199 -15.31 -12.98 -15.99
N MET A 200 -15.52 -13.74 -14.91
CA MET A 200 -15.09 -15.14 -14.84
C MET A 200 -15.80 -16.00 -15.88
N VAL A 201 -17.13 -15.82 -16.06
CA VAL A 201 -17.90 -16.51 -17.10
C VAL A 201 -17.37 -16.15 -18.49
N ALA A 202 -17.11 -14.88 -18.76
CA ALA A 202 -16.62 -14.46 -20.06
C ALA A 202 -15.22 -14.98 -20.37
N ASP A 203 -14.29 -14.93 -19.41
CA ASP A 203 -12.93 -15.44 -19.58
C ASP A 203 -12.96 -16.95 -19.85
N GLN A 204 -13.81 -17.70 -19.12
CA GLN A 204 -13.95 -19.14 -19.31
C GLN A 204 -14.57 -19.49 -20.67
N LEU A 205 -15.64 -18.78 -21.08
CA LEU A 205 -16.26 -19.01 -22.38
C LEU A 205 -15.35 -18.57 -23.54
N ALA A 206 -14.53 -17.53 -23.37
CA ALA A 206 -13.58 -17.09 -24.40
C ALA A 206 -12.58 -18.21 -24.79
N THR A 207 -12.24 -19.11 -23.86
CA THR A 207 -11.36 -20.26 -24.14
C THR A 207 -11.98 -21.32 -25.04
N THR A 208 -13.31 -21.37 -25.15
CA THR A 208 -14.02 -22.39 -25.94
C THR A 208 -13.96 -22.13 -27.44
N GLY A 209 -13.77 -20.88 -27.86
CA GLY A 209 -13.91 -20.45 -29.25
C GLY A 209 -15.34 -20.54 -29.81
N HIS A 210 -16.32 -20.92 -28.98
CA HIS A 210 -17.72 -21.04 -29.38
C HIS A 210 -18.38 -19.67 -29.55
N PRO A 211 -19.49 -19.58 -30.30
CA PRO A 211 -20.19 -18.34 -30.43
C PRO A 211 -20.90 -17.95 -29.13
N ILE A 212 -20.66 -16.74 -28.63
CA ILE A 212 -21.26 -16.20 -27.40
C ILE A 212 -22.13 -14.99 -27.76
N VAL A 213 -23.33 -14.95 -27.21
CA VAL A 213 -24.22 -13.80 -27.21
C VAL A 213 -24.51 -13.44 -25.78
N TRP A 214 -24.40 -12.16 -25.46
CA TRP A 214 -24.57 -11.68 -24.10
C TRP A 214 -25.73 -10.70 -24.03
N ALA A 215 -26.66 -10.98 -23.13
CA ALA A 215 -27.84 -10.21 -22.84
C ALA A 215 -27.82 -9.75 -21.37
N ASN A 216 -28.40 -8.58 -21.09
CA ASN A 216 -28.53 -8.07 -19.73
C ASN A 216 -30.02 -7.87 -19.42
N CYS A 217 -30.46 -8.29 -18.22
CA CYS A 217 -31.80 -7.98 -17.74
C CYS A 217 -31.83 -6.56 -17.17
N TRP A 218 -32.73 -5.74 -17.69
CA TRP A 218 -32.92 -4.35 -17.23
C TRP A 218 -34.36 -4.17 -16.75
N SER A 219 -34.57 -3.34 -15.73
CA SER A 219 -35.91 -3.13 -15.16
C SER A 219 -36.88 -2.44 -16.14
N GLN A 220 -38.19 -2.68 -15.94
CA GLN A 220 -39.34 -2.45 -16.85
C GLN A 220 -39.56 -1.03 -17.41
N ARG A 221 -38.74 -0.04 -17.07
CA ARG A 221 -39.07 1.38 -17.26
C ARG A 221 -38.90 1.90 -18.71
N SER A 222 -38.85 1.05 -19.74
CA SER A 222 -38.56 1.48 -21.14
C SER A 222 -39.11 0.62 -22.32
N GLY A 223 -40.09 -0.28 -22.12
CA GLY A 223 -40.83 -0.88 -23.25
C GLY A 223 -40.08 -1.93 -24.10
N GLY A 224 -40.39 -3.21 -23.84
CA GLY A 224 -40.11 -4.34 -24.73
C GLY A 224 -38.91 -5.23 -24.34
N PRO A 225 -38.77 -6.42 -24.96
CA PRO A 225 -38.01 -7.55 -24.42
C PRO A 225 -36.49 -7.37 -24.49
N SER A 226 -35.83 -7.32 -23.33
CA SER A 226 -34.40 -6.99 -23.25
C SER A 226 -33.52 -8.13 -23.76
N ILE A 227 -33.80 -9.35 -23.30
CA ILE A 227 -33.03 -10.55 -23.64
C ILE A 227 -33.20 -10.91 -25.11
N ALA A 228 -34.45 -10.88 -25.62
CA ALA A 228 -34.74 -11.23 -27.00
C ALA A 228 -34.10 -10.23 -28.00
N LYS A 229 -34.11 -8.93 -27.68
CA LYS A 229 -33.45 -7.90 -28.49
C LYS A 229 -31.94 -8.13 -28.58
N ASP A 230 -31.28 -8.38 -27.45
CA ASP A 230 -29.84 -8.62 -27.40
C ASP A 230 -29.45 -9.93 -28.11
N LEU A 231 -30.26 -10.98 -27.95
CA LEU A 231 -30.07 -12.26 -28.63
C LEU A 231 -30.15 -12.10 -30.16
N LEU A 232 -31.21 -11.48 -30.65
CA LEU A 232 -31.40 -11.22 -32.08
C LEU A 232 -30.32 -10.30 -32.65
N ALA A 233 -29.95 -9.23 -31.95
CA ALA A 233 -28.88 -8.33 -32.35
C ALA A 233 -27.53 -9.06 -32.44
N GLY A 234 -27.22 -9.91 -31.46
CA GLY A 234 -26.03 -10.75 -31.43
C GLY A 234 -25.96 -11.73 -32.61
N LEU A 235 -27.08 -12.34 -32.97
CA LEU A 235 -27.18 -13.19 -34.16
C LEU A 235 -26.88 -12.40 -35.44
N THR A 236 -27.47 -11.21 -35.61
CA THR A 236 -27.31 -10.41 -36.85
C THR A 236 -25.93 -9.74 -37.04
N GLY A 237 -25.07 -9.71 -36.03
CA GLY A 237 -23.89 -8.83 -35.98
C GLY A 237 -22.51 -9.43 -36.21
N ARG A 238 -22.37 -10.75 -36.42
CA ARG A 238 -21.08 -11.47 -36.42
C ARG A 238 -20.52 -11.76 -37.80
N THR A 239 -19.19 -11.62 -37.99
CA THR A 239 -18.45 -11.77 -39.27
C THR A 239 -18.09 -13.22 -39.68
N ASP A 240 -18.05 -14.14 -38.73
CA ASP A 240 -17.64 -15.54 -38.89
C ASP A 240 -18.80 -16.52 -39.15
N VAL A 241 -20.03 -16.09 -38.89
CA VAL A 241 -21.28 -16.81 -39.22
C VAL A 241 -22.02 -16.14 -40.39
N VAL A 242 -21.41 -15.10 -40.98
CA VAL A 242 -22.02 -14.16 -41.96
C VAL A 242 -22.73 -14.84 -43.10
N PRO A 243 -22.17 -15.82 -43.83
CA PRO A 243 -22.79 -16.20 -45.10
C PRO A 243 -24.19 -16.80 -44.90
N ARG A 244 -24.41 -17.57 -43.84
CA ARG A 244 -25.70 -18.23 -43.55
C ARG A 244 -26.61 -17.40 -42.66
N VAL A 245 -26.08 -16.74 -41.63
CA VAL A 245 -26.89 -15.92 -40.73
C VAL A 245 -27.31 -14.61 -41.38
N THR A 246 -26.51 -14.05 -42.30
CA THR A 246 -26.95 -12.88 -43.09
C THR A 246 -28.06 -13.26 -44.07
N GLU A 247 -28.03 -14.47 -44.65
CA GLU A 247 -29.12 -14.93 -45.53
C GLU A 247 -30.43 -15.15 -44.75
N ILE A 248 -30.37 -15.75 -43.57
CA ILE A 248 -31.52 -15.99 -42.67
C ILE A 248 -32.02 -14.67 -42.06
N ALA A 249 -31.13 -13.85 -41.49
CA ALA A 249 -31.49 -12.55 -40.93
C ALA A 249 -32.01 -11.58 -42.00
N HIS A 250 -31.58 -11.69 -43.26
CA HIS A 250 -32.11 -10.90 -44.36
C HIS A 250 -33.46 -11.43 -44.88
N ARG A 251 -33.67 -12.75 -44.85
CA ARG A 251 -34.94 -13.44 -45.20
C ARG A 251 -36.04 -13.19 -44.18
N HIS A 252 -35.69 -13.18 -42.89
CA HIS A 252 -36.60 -12.87 -41.79
C HIS A 252 -36.52 -11.41 -41.34
N ARG A 253 -35.75 -10.55 -42.02
CA ARG A 253 -35.61 -9.12 -41.68
C ARG A 253 -36.96 -8.42 -41.60
N SER A 254 -37.89 -8.77 -42.49
CA SER A 254 -39.25 -8.24 -42.53
C SER A 254 -40.13 -8.77 -41.38
N GLN A 255 -39.95 -10.03 -40.96
CA GLN A 255 -40.64 -10.65 -39.82
C GLN A 255 -40.09 -10.11 -38.49
N LEU A 256 -38.77 -10.06 -38.33
CA LEU A 256 -38.06 -9.44 -37.21
C LEU A 256 -38.37 -7.93 -37.13
N ALA A 257 -38.40 -7.21 -38.25
CA ALA A 257 -38.83 -5.81 -38.30
C ALA A 257 -40.34 -5.64 -38.01
N SER A 258 -41.18 -6.63 -38.36
CA SER A 258 -42.60 -6.60 -37.98
C SER A 258 -42.79 -6.82 -36.47
N TRP A 259 -41.98 -7.68 -35.84
CA TRP A 259 -41.94 -7.85 -34.38
C TRP A 259 -41.38 -6.61 -33.67
N TRP A 260 -40.40 -5.92 -34.28
CA TRP A 260 -39.89 -4.64 -33.77
C TRP A 260 -40.83 -3.46 -33.97
N GLY A 261 -41.76 -3.53 -34.93
CA GLY A 261 -42.66 -2.44 -35.32
C GLY A 261 -44.11 -2.57 -34.84
N SER A 262 -44.50 -3.71 -34.23
CA SER A 262 -45.84 -3.91 -33.66
C SER A 262 -45.87 -3.50 -32.19
N GLU A 263 -46.84 -2.66 -31.83
CA GLU A 263 -47.02 -2.01 -30.52
C GLU A 263 -47.27 -2.97 -29.33
N SER A 264 -47.34 -4.28 -29.53
CA SER A 264 -47.23 -5.25 -28.45
C SER A 264 -46.71 -6.58 -28.97
N ILE A 265 -45.58 -7.04 -28.44
CA ILE A 265 -45.34 -8.47 -28.39
C ILE A 265 -45.92 -8.88 -27.03
N ASP A 266 -47.24 -9.07 -26.97
CA ASP A 266 -47.91 -9.58 -25.76
C ASP A 266 -47.63 -11.08 -25.54
N ASP A 267 -47.03 -11.74 -26.53
CA ASP A 267 -46.80 -13.19 -26.53
C ASP A 267 -45.30 -13.51 -26.54
N ALA A 268 -44.73 -13.67 -25.34
CA ALA A 268 -43.34 -14.11 -25.14
C ALA A 268 -43.09 -15.50 -25.75
N SER A 269 -44.11 -16.35 -25.80
CA SER A 269 -44.08 -17.68 -26.40
C SER A 269 -43.86 -17.63 -27.90
N ALA A 270 -44.63 -16.79 -28.62
CA ALA A 270 -44.48 -16.62 -30.06
C ALA A 270 -43.10 -16.07 -30.45
N LEU A 271 -42.56 -15.13 -29.66
CA LEU A 271 -41.22 -14.59 -29.89
C LEU A 271 -40.14 -15.64 -29.62
N ALA A 272 -40.25 -16.39 -28.51
CA ALA A 272 -39.35 -17.50 -28.22
C ALA A 272 -39.38 -18.54 -29.35
N ALA A 273 -40.58 -18.96 -29.79
CA ALA A 273 -40.74 -19.92 -30.89
C ALA A 273 -40.10 -19.44 -32.19
N GLY A 274 -40.24 -18.15 -32.54
CA GLY A 274 -39.60 -17.57 -33.73
C GLY A 274 -38.07 -17.54 -33.66
N VAL A 275 -37.52 -17.17 -32.50
CA VAL A 275 -36.06 -17.20 -32.26
C VAL A 275 -35.54 -18.64 -32.31
N LEU A 276 -36.25 -19.57 -31.67
CA LEU A 276 -35.90 -20.99 -31.62
C LEU A 276 -35.95 -21.63 -33.01
N ALA A 277 -36.97 -21.35 -33.82
CA ALA A 277 -37.03 -21.78 -35.23
C ALA A 277 -35.84 -21.25 -36.04
N THR A 278 -35.44 -20.00 -35.79
CA THR A 278 -34.25 -19.41 -36.42
C THR A 278 -32.97 -20.17 -36.03
N LEU A 279 -32.84 -20.56 -34.75
CA LEU A 279 -31.71 -21.37 -34.27
C LEU A 279 -31.72 -22.80 -34.84
N GLU A 280 -32.90 -23.38 -35.09
CA GLU A 280 -33.02 -24.70 -35.73
C GLU A 280 -32.55 -24.71 -37.20
N GLU A 281 -32.73 -23.60 -37.90
CA GLU A 281 -32.26 -23.44 -39.28
C GLU A 281 -30.74 -23.19 -39.38
N ILE A 282 -30.15 -22.58 -38.35
CA ILE A 282 -28.71 -22.36 -38.25
C ILE A 282 -28.02 -23.70 -37.90
N ARG A 283 -27.53 -24.44 -38.91
CA ARG A 283 -26.64 -25.60 -38.70
C ARG A 283 -25.21 -25.14 -38.43
N GLY A 284 -24.73 -25.31 -37.20
CA GLY A 284 -23.32 -25.23 -36.80
C GLY A 284 -22.87 -26.49 -36.08
N ASP A 285 -21.58 -26.81 -36.14
CA ASP A 285 -20.98 -27.98 -35.48
C ASP A 285 -20.72 -27.72 -33.97
N VAL A 286 -20.94 -26.49 -33.48
CA VAL A 286 -20.74 -26.06 -32.10
C VAL A 286 -21.94 -25.25 -31.58
N PRO A 287 -22.28 -25.35 -30.29
CA PRO A 287 -23.44 -24.67 -29.71
C PRO A 287 -23.22 -23.16 -29.53
N LEU A 288 -24.33 -22.40 -29.62
CA LEU A 288 -24.39 -20.99 -29.25
C LEU A 288 -24.53 -20.83 -27.74
N HIS A 289 -23.66 -20.04 -27.12
CA HIS A 289 -23.75 -19.70 -25.69
C HIS A 289 -24.51 -18.38 -25.53
N LEU A 290 -25.70 -18.42 -24.93
CA LEU A 290 -26.43 -17.24 -24.48
C LEU A 290 -26.10 -17.00 -23.00
N VAL A 291 -25.44 -15.87 -22.70
CA VAL A 291 -25.21 -15.43 -21.33
C VAL A 291 -26.20 -14.34 -20.98
N VAL A 292 -26.90 -14.49 -19.86
CA VAL A 292 -27.89 -13.53 -19.37
C VAL A 292 -27.44 -13.01 -18.02
N ASP A 293 -27.01 -11.75 -17.96
CA ASP A 293 -26.55 -11.10 -16.74
C ASP A 293 -27.68 -10.36 -16.01
N ASP A 294 -27.45 -10.16 -14.72
CA ASP A 294 -28.37 -9.51 -13.79
C ASP A 294 -29.78 -10.15 -13.79
N VAL A 295 -29.91 -11.47 -13.91
CA VAL A 295 -31.21 -12.18 -14.05
C VAL A 295 -32.18 -11.97 -12.88
N HIS A 296 -31.70 -11.56 -11.71
CA HIS A 296 -32.52 -11.10 -10.58
C HIS A 296 -33.37 -9.86 -10.91
N ARG A 297 -33.04 -9.16 -11.99
CA ARG A 297 -33.78 -8.02 -12.55
C ARG A 297 -34.73 -8.43 -13.69
N ALA A 298 -34.82 -9.72 -14.01
CA ALA A 298 -35.70 -10.18 -15.07
C ALA A 298 -37.15 -9.80 -14.77
N GLU A 299 -37.77 -9.14 -15.73
CA GLU A 299 -39.17 -8.71 -15.69
C GLU A 299 -40.10 -9.86 -16.10
N PRO A 300 -41.41 -9.82 -15.81
CA PRO A 300 -42.35 -10.91 -16.13
C PRO A 300 -42.22 -11.48 -17.56
N PHE A 301 -42.10 -10.60 -18.56
CA PHE A 301 -41.88 -11.03 -19.95
C PHE A 301 -40.54 -11.73 -20.15
N ASP A 302 -39.44 -11.18 -19.61
CA ASP A 302 -38.11 -11.77 -19.74
C ASP A 302 -38.06 -13.15 -19.04
N ARG A 303 -38.79 -13.30 -17.92
CA ARG A 303 -38.96 -14.58 -17.20
C ARG A 303 -39.71 -15.61 -18.05
N GLU A 304 -40.82 -15.22 -18.67
CA GLU A 304 -41.63 -16.08 -19.53
C GLU A 304 -40.85 -16.51 -20.79
N PHE A 305 -40.16 -15.55 -21.43
CA PHE A 305 -39.30 -15.80 -22.58
C PHE A 305 -38.14 -16.76 -22.23
N LEU A 306 -37.45 -16.54 -21.11
CA LEU A 306 -36.42 -17.45 -20.62
C LEU A 306 -36.97 -18.84 -20.30
N GLY A 307 -38.16 -18.90 -19.70
CA GLY A 307 -38.86 -20.16 -19.42
C GLY A 307 -39.03 -21.01 -20.69
N HIS A 308 -39.48 -20.39 -21.78
CA HIS A 308 -39.63 -21.08 -23.07
C HIS A 308 -38.29 -21.50 -23.70
N LEU A 309 -37.23 -20.70 -23.55
CA LEU A 309 -35.91 -21.09 -24.05
C LEU A 309 -35.32 -22.27 -23.28
N LEU A 310 -35.52 -22.33 -21.95
CA LEU A 310 -35.02 -23.39 -21.08
C LEU A 310 -35.74 -24.74 -21.31
N GLU A 311 -36.95 -24.74 -21.85
CA GLU A 311 -37.71 -25.95 -22.18
C GLU A 311 -37.43 -26.50 -23.59
N HIS A 312 -36.62 -25.81 -24.39
CA HIS A 312 -36.47 -26.14 -25.79
C HIS A 312 -35.66 -27.44 -26.02
N PRO A 313 -36.09 -28.35 -26.91
CA PRO A 313 -35.38 -29.62 -27.18
C PRO A 313 -33.95 -29.46 -27.72
N ALA A 314 -33.61 -28.32 -28.32
CA ALA A 314 -32.27 -28.04 -28.85
C ALA A 314 -31.28 -27.48 -27.79
N LEU A 315 -31.71 -27.32 -26.53
CA LEU A 315 -30.86 -26.90 -25.42
C LEU A 315 -29.76 -27.95 -25.16
N GLY A 316 -28.54 -27.50 -24.90
CA GLY A 316 -27.34 -28.33 -24.79
C GLY A 316 -26.62 -28.52 -26.11
N ASP A 317 -27.32 -29.05 -27.12
CA ASP A 317 -26.72 -29.41 -28.41
C ASP A 317 -26.48 -28.20 -29.32
N ARG A 318 -27.44 -27.26 -29.37
CA ARG A 318 -27.36 -26.08 -30.25
C ARG A 318 -27.34 -24.75 -29.50
N LEU A 319 -27.95 -24.70 -28.32
CA LEU A 319 -28.02 -23.53 -27.47
C LEU A 319 -27.63 -23.92 -26.04
N LYS A 320 -26.72 -23.18 -25.43
CA LYS A 320 -26.43 -23.27 -23.99
C LYS A 320 -26.76 -21.95 -23.32
N ILE A 321 -27.44 -21.99 -22.18
CA ILE A 321 -27.91 -20.79 -21.48
C ILE A 321 -27.18 -20.66 -20.15
N HIS A 322 -26.50 -19.54 -19.94
CA HIS A 322 -25.75 -19.26 -18.71
C HIS A 322 -26.33 -18.01 -18.06
N LEU A 323 -26.95 -18.18 -16.90
CA LEU A 323 -27.59 -17.11 -16.15
C LEU A 323 -26.63 -16.61 -15.07
N ILE A 324 -26.57 -15.30 -14.85
CA ILE A 324 -25.75 -14.67 -13.81
C ILE A 324 -26.65 -13.78 -12.96
N GLY A 325 -26.51 -13.87 -11.64
CA GLY A 325 -27.32 -13.06 -10.73
C GLY A 325 -26.74 -12.89 -9.33
N ARG A 326 -27.55 -12.28 -8.45
CA ARG A 326 -27.20 -12.00 -7.03
C ARG A 326 -27.83 -13.05 -6.13
N GLY A 327 -27.13 -13.47 -5.08
CA GLY A 327 -27.71 -14.39 -4.08
C GLY A 327 -28.79 -13.70 -3.24
N GLY A 328 -29.68 -14.46 -2.62
CA GLY A 328 -30.61 -13.96 -1.59
C GLY A 328 -31.81 -13.12 -2.07
N LEU A 329 -31.93 -12.85 -3.37
CA LEU A 329 -33.13 -12.24 -3.97
C LEU A 329 -34.10 -13.33 -4.47
N PRO A 330 -35.42 -13.10 -4.42
CA PRO A 330 -36.40 -14.06 -4.91
C PRO A 330 -36.26 -14.28 -6.42
N TRP A 331 -36.09 -15.54 -6.82
CA TRP A 331 -36.08 -15.97 -8.23
C TRP A 331 -37.49 -16.26 -8.70
N PHE A 332 -37.68 -16.37 -10.02
CA PHE A 332 -38.90 -16.97 -10.55
C PHE A 332 -38.75 -18.50 -10.59
N ASP A 333 -39.87 -19.20 -10.42
CA ASP A 333 -39.92 -20.67 -10.35
C ASP A 333 -39.12 -21.30 -11.52
N ARG A 334 -38.34 -22.35 -11.23
CA ARG A 334 -37.45 -23.15 -12.13
C ARG A 334 -35.97 -22.77 -12.20
N LEU A 335 -35.56 -21.58 -11.74
CA LEU A 335 -34.12 -21.23 -11.73
C LEU A 335 -33.33 -21.93 -10.61
N GLU A 336 -34.00 -22.25 -9.51
CA GLU A 336 -33.38 -22.91 -8.35
C GLU A 336 -32.98 -24.38 -8.64
N ASP A 337 -33.64 -25.00 -9.63
CA ASP A 337 -33.38 -26.38 -10.07
C ASP A 337 -32.20 -26.50 -11.03
N LEU A 338 -31.69 -25.36 -11.55
CA LEU A 338 -30.55 -25.37 -12.45
C LEU A 338 -29.26 -25.74 -11.69
N PRO A 339 -28.31 -26.43 -12.35
CA PRO A 339 -26.94 -26.52 -11.85
C PRO A 339 -26.43 -25.12 -11.53
N GLN A 340 -25.95 -24.93 -10.30
CA GLN A 340 -25.55 -23.61 -9.81
C GLN A 340 -24.17 -23.60 -9.17
N LEU A 341 -23.47 -22.48 -9.34
CA LEU A 341 -22.22 -22.18 -8.65
C LEU A 341 -22.33 -20.82 -7.98
N ARG A 342 -22.05 -20.78 -6.67
CA ARG A 342 -21.96 -19.52 -5.91
C ARG A 342 -20.51 -19.08 -5.83
N LEU A 343 -20.19 -17.97 -6.48
CA LEU A 343 -18.86 -17.40 -6.52
C LEU A 343 -18.57 -16.48 -5.33
N GLY A 344 -17.49 -16.76 -4.60
CA GLY A 344 -16.99 -15.91 -3.52
C GLY A 344 -16.16 -14.72 -4.01
N PRO A 345 -15.67 -13.86 -3.10
CA PRO A 345 -14.59 -12.92 -3.41
C PRO A 345 -13.28 -13.66 -3.77
N LEU A 346 -12.34 -12.96 -4.42
CA LEU A 346 -10.99 -13.47 -4.67
C LEU A 346 -10.23 -13.70 -3.35
N GLY A 347 -9.49 -14.80 -3.28
CA GLY A 347 -8.55 -15.05 -2.19
C GLY A 347 -7.39 -14.04 -2.21
N GLU A 348 -6.66 -13.96 -1.09
CA GLU A 348 -5.58 -12.98 -0.92
C GLU A 348 -4.48 -13.06 -2.01
N PRO A 349 -4.00 -14.24 -2.45
CA PRO A 349 -3.03 -14.31 -3.55
C PRO A 349 -3.59 -13.78 -4.87
N GLN A 350 -4.88 -14.04 -5.14
CA GLN A 350 -5.55 -13.69 -6.39
C GLN A 350 -5.81 -12.19 -6.49
N ILE A 351 -6.30 -11.55 -5.41
CA ILE A 351 -6.54 -10.10 -5.39
C ILE A 351 -5.23 -9.30 -5.41
N ARG A 352 -4.17 -9.80 -4.74
CA ARG A 352 -2.83 -9.19 -4.80
C ARG A 352 -2.23 -9.30 -6.20
N ALA A 353 -2.40 -10.43 -6.88
CA ALA A 353 -1.98 -10.59 -8.27
C ALA A 353 -2.71 -9.62 -9.21
N LEU A 354 -4.03 -9.46 -9.03
CA LEU A 354 -4.82 -8.46 -9.77
C LEU A 354 -4.30 -7.05 -9.52
N TRP A 355 -4.04 -6.70 -8.25
CA TRP A 355 -3.50 -5.39 -7.89
C TRP A 355 -2.14 -5.14 -8.50
N GLN A 356 -1.21 -6.09 -8.43
CA GLN A 356 0.13 -5.97 -9.00
C GLN A 356 0.08 -5.69 -10.50
N GLN A 357 -0.81 -6.36 -11.23
CA GLN A 357 -0.96 -6.14 -12.67
C GLN A 357 -1.63 -4.79 -12.99
N LEU A 358 -2.62 -4.37 -12.19
CA LEU A 358 -3.30 -3.09 -12.37
C LEU A 358 -2.40 -1.90 -12.02
N SER A 359 -1.58 -2.05 -10.97
CA SER A 359 -0.66 -1.05 -10.44
C SER A 359 0.72 -1.05 -11.11
N ASP A 360 0.96 -1.94 -12.08
CA ASP A 360 2.24 -2.02 -12.76
C ASP A 360 2.65 -0.68 -13.40
N GLY A 361 3.86 -0.20 -13.11
CA GLY A 361 4.32 1.12 -13.55
C GLY A 361 3.61 2.33 -12.91
N LEU A 362 2.81 2.14 -11.86
CA LEU A 362 2.30 3.20 -11.00
C LEU A 362 3.15 3.26 -9.72
N SER A 363 3.75 4.40 -9.41
CA SER A 363 4.50 4.59 -8.15
C SER A 363 3.53 4.92 -7.00
N ILE A 364 2.78 3.92 -6.53
CA ILE A 364 1.85 4.03 -5.40
C ILE A 364 2.56 3.57 -4.11
N PRO A 365 2.48 4.31 -2.99
CA PRO A 365 3.02 3.89 -1.71
C PRO A 365 2.47 2.53 -1.24
N GLU A 366 3.30 1.73 -0.57
CA GLU A 366 2.91 0.40 -0.07
C GLU A 366 1.81 0.49 0.99
N SER A 367 1.87 1.48 1.87
CA SER A 367 0.84 1.77 2.89
C SER A 367 -0.55 1.98 2.26
N LEU A 368 -0.63 2.80 1.21
CA LEU A 368 -1.86 3.05 0.46
C LEU A 368 -2.32 1.80 -0.30
N SER A 369 -1.38 1.04 -0.88
CA SER A 369 -1.68 -0.21 -1.58
C SER A 369 -2.34 -1.23 -0.65
N GLU A 370 -1.77 -1.42 0.56
CA GLU A 370 -2.35 -2.30 1.57
C GLU A 370 -3.72 -1.79 2.04
N GLY A 371 -3.88 -0.49 2.25
CA GLY A 371 -5.18 0.09 2.61
C GLY A 371 -6.27 -0.16 1.56
N ILE A 372 -5.94 -0.03 0.27
CA ILE A 372 -6.86 -0.30 -0.83
C ILE A 372 -7.19 -1.81 -0.91
N LEU A 373 -6.20 -2.69 -0.76
CA LEU A 373 -6.40 -4.14 -0.78
C LEU A 373 -7.29 -4.60 0.39
N GLN A 374 -7.04 -4.08 1.59
CA GLN A 374 -7.86 -4.35 2.78
C GLN A 374 -9.30 -3.87 2.59
N ALA A 375 -9.48 -2.67 2.03
CA ALA A 375 -10.81 -2.13 1.79
C ALA A 375 -11.58 -2.89 0.69
N ALA A 376 -10.89 -3.36 -0.35
CA ALA A 376 -11.49 -4.17 -1.40
C ALA A 376 -11.83 -5.59 -0.92
N ASN A 377 -11.06 -6.15 0.03
CA ASN A 377 -11.27 -7.47 0.63
C ASN A 377 -11.67 -8.55 -0.39
N GLY A 378 -10.87 -8.72 -1.43
CA GLY A 378 -11.12 -9.72 -2.48
C GLY A 378 -12.21 -9.36 -3.51
N HIS A 379 -12.76 -8.15 -3.50
CA HIS A 379 -13.75 -7.70 -4.50
C HIS A 379 -13.06 -6.91 -5.64
N PRO A 380 -12.87 -7.49 -6.84
CA PRO A 380 -12.19 -6.83 -7.96
C PRO A 380 -12.77 -5.45 -8.29
N TRP A 381 -14.08 -5.31 -8.25
CA TRP A 381 -14.72 -4.06 -8.63
C TRP A 381 -14.37 -2.91 -7.68
N ALA A 382 -14.34 -3.15 -6.36
CA ALA A 382 -13.92 -2.15 -5.38
C ALA A 382 -12.45 -1.72 -5.59
N LEU A 383 -11.57 -2.66 -5.97
CA LEU A 383 -10.17 -2.41 -6.29
C LEU A 383 -10.03 -1.50 -7.54
N GLU A 384 -10.80 -1.79 -8.59
CA GLU A 384 -10.83 -1.01 -9.82
C GLU A 384 -11.35 0.42 -9.58
N GLU A 385 -12.41 0.58 -8.77
CA GLU A 385 -12.95 1.89 -8.40
C GLU A 385 -11.94 2.75 -7.64
N ALA A 386 -11.13 2.14 -6.75
CA ALA A 386 -10.08 2.85 -6.02
C ALA A 386 -9.08 3.54 -6.96
N LEU A 387 -8.59 2.80 -7.96
CA LEU A 387 -7.67 3.36 -8.97
C LEU A 387 -8.31 4.47 -9.79
N LEU A 388 -9.57 4.30 -10.19
CA LEU A 388 -10.31 5.34 -10.88
C LEU A 388 -10.48 6.60 -10.01
N GLN A 389 -10.68 6.44 -8.70
CA GLN A 389 -10.79 7.56 -7.78
C GLN A 389 -9.47 8.32 -7.62
N LEU A 390 -8.33 7.63 -7.54
CA LEU A 390 -7.00 8.26 -7.48
C LEU A 390 -6.73 9.15 -8.71
N VAL A 391 -7.18 8.74 -9.90
CA VAL A 391 -7.12 9.58 -11.10
C VAL A 391 -8.05 10.78 -11.01
N ARG A 392 -9.29 10.57 -10.58
CA ARG A 392 -10.30 11.63 -10.45
C ARG A 392 -9.83 12.75 -9.52
N ARG A 393 -9.17 12.38 -8.43
CA ARG A 393 -8.56 13.32 -7.46
C ARG A 393 -7.26 13.96 -7.96
N ARG A 394 -6.75 13.57 -9.13
CA ARG A 394 -5.44 13.96 -9.65
C ARG A 394 -4.29 13.60 -8.70
N SER A 395 -4.51 12.58 -7.86
CA SER A 395 -3.50 12.02 -6.96
C SER A 395 -2.51 11.14 -7.72
N LEU A 396 -2.89 10.62 -8.89
CA LEU A 396 -1.97 10.01 -9.85
C LEU A 396 -1.71 10.97 -11.02
N ARG A 397 -0.45 11.39 -11.20
CA ARG A 397 -0.02 12.28 -12.29
C ARG A 397 0.93 11.58 -13.24
N GLN A 398 0.70 11.76 -14.53
CA GLN A 398 1.61 11.23 -15.54
C GLN A 398 2.80 12.19 -15.72
N LEU A 399 4.01 11.72 -15.43
CA LEU A 399 5.28 12.41 -15.70
C LEU A 399 6.16 11.46 -16.51
N TYR A 400 6.62 11.90 -17.69
CA TYR A 400 7.51 11.12 -18.56
C TYR A 400 7.02 9.70 -18.91
N GLY A 401 5.70 9.52 -19.03
CA GLY A 401 5.10 8.23 -19.40
C GLY A 401 4.75 7.30 -18.22
N ASN A 402 5.23 7.61 -17.00
CA ASN A 402 4.90 6.86 -15.78
C ASN A 402 3.94 7.67 -14.88
N PHE A 403 3.10 6.98 -14.12
CA PHE A 403 2.20 7.63 -13.17
C PHE A 403 2.83 7.67 -11.78
N PHE A 404 2.91 8.86 -11.20
CA PHE A 404 3.41 9.10 -9.86
C PHE A 404 2.27 9.49 -8.93
N TYR A 405 2.26 8.90 -7.73
CA TYR A 405 1.40 9.35 -6.67
C TYR A 405 1.89 10.71 -6.13
N SER A 406 0.99 11.69 -6.08
CA SER A 406 1.23 13.04 -5.55
C SER A 406 0.23 13.41 -4.44
N GLY A 407 -0.50 12.42 -3.90
CA GLY A 407 -1.40 12.61 -2.76
C GLY A 407 -0.69 12.41 -1.41
N THR A 408 -1.42 12.56 -0.31
CA THR A 408 -0.92 12.25 1.04
C THR A 408 -1.10 10.75 1.32
N GLU A 409 -0.12 10.12 1.99
CA GLU A 409 -0.22 8.70 2.39
C GLU A 409 -1.32 8.44 3.43
N GLU A 410 -1.84 9.49 4.06
CA GLU A 410 -2.89 9.45 5.09
C GLU A 410 -4.30 9.22 4.53
N LEU A 411 -4.51 9.39 3.23
CA LEU A 411 -5.82 9.17 2.61
C LEU A 411 -6.06 7.66 2.45
N GLY A 412 -6.99 7.12 3.23
CA GLY A 412 -7.45 5.73 3.09
C GLY A 412 -8.24 5.47 1.79
N TYR A 413 -9.04 4.41 1.77
CA TYR A 413 -9.91 4.11 0.62
C TYR A 413 -10.96 5.21 0.43
N GLU A 414 -10.93 5.89 -0.70
CA GLU A 414 -11.99 6.80 -1.11
C GLU A 414 -12.92 6.11 -2.13
N PRO A 415 -14.22 5.97 -1.82
CA PRO A 415 -15.18 5.40 -2.77
C PRO A 415 -15.46 6.39 -3.91
N THR A 416 -15.68 5.85 -5.10
CA THR A 416 -16.23 6.65 -6.20
C THR A 416 -17.73 6.89 -5.95
N PRO A 417 -18.30 8.03 -6.42
CA PRO A 417 -19.76 8.23 -6.38
C PRO A 417 -20.54 7.09 -7.03
N ARG A 418 -19.97 6.46 -8.08
CA ARG A 418 -20.56 5.30 -8.74
C ARG A 418 -20.64 4.10 -7.79
N LEU A 419 -19.55 3.79 -7.09
CA LEU A 419 -19.52 2.70 -6.11
C LEU A 419 -20.58 2.91 -5.03
N THR A 420 -20.59 4.08 -4.39
CA THR A 420 -21.54 4.42 -3.32
C THR A 420 -22.98 4.14 -3.74
N ARG A 421 -23.39 4.67 -4.89
CA ARG A 421 -24.77 4.56 -5.36
C ARG A 421 -25.19 3.14 -5.69
N HIS A 422 -24.28 2.32 -6.20
CA HIS A 422 -24.57 0.91 -6.47
C HIS A 422 -24.79 0.10 -5.20
N VAL A 423 -24.05 0.45 -4.14
CA VAL A 423 -24.23 -0.18 -2.84
C VAL A 423 -25.56 0.28 -2.24
N GLU A 424 -25.93 1.56 -2.36
CA GLU A 424 -27.26 2.07 -1.98
C GLU A 424 -28.39 1.34 -2.71
N ALA A 425 -28.26 1.20 -4.04
CA ALA A 425 -29.25 0.51 -4.86
C ALA A 425 -29.36 -0.98 -4.51
N GLU A 426 -28.25 -1.64 -4.16
CA GLU A 426 -28.26 -3.03 -3.68
C GLU A 426 -28.95 -3.15 -2.32
N ALA A 427 -28.64 -2.27 -1.38
CA ALA A 427 -29.30 -2.24 -0.07
C ALA A 427 -30.83 -2.03 -0.22
N ALA A 428 -31.23 -1.03 -1.01
CA ALA A 428 -32.64 -0.76 -1.30
C ALA A 428 -33.36 -1.95 -1.96
N ARG A 429 -32.71 -2.67 -2.88
CA ARG A 429 -33.29 -3.88 -3.55
C ARG A 429 -33.51 -5.04 -2.59
N LEU A 430 -32.69 -5.15 -1.54
CA LEU A 430 -32.86 -6.14 -0.48
C LEU A 430 -33.99 -5.76 0.50
N GLY A 431 -34.67 -4.64 0.25
CA GLY A 431 -35.77 -4.13 1.08
C GLY A 431 -35.28 -3.34 2.29
N GLU A 432 -34.01 -2.94 2.33
CA GLU A 432 -33.45 -2.32 3.51
C GLU A 432 -32.38 -1.27 3.22
N THR A 433 -32.71 -0.02 3.54
CA THR A 433 -31.75 1.07 3.51
C THR A 433 -31.19 1.34 4.91
N LEU A 434 -32.00 1.20 5.97
CA LEU A 434 -31.63 1.74 7.27
C LEU A 434 -30.56 0.95 8.02
N GLY A 435 -30.68 -0.36 8.23
CA GLY A 435 -29.67 -1.11 8.99
C GLY A 435 -28.35 -1.26 8.24
N SER A 436 -28.35 -1.25 6.90
CA SER A 436 -27.15 -1.08 6.07
C SER A 436 -26.49 0.28 6.31
N LEU A 437 -27.27 1.35 6.42
CA LEU A 437 -26.77 2.68 6.81
C LEU A 437 -26.30 2.72 8.27
N LEU A 438 -26.99 2.06 9.22
CA LEU A 438 -26.58 1.98 10.63
C LEU A 438 -25.27 1.19 10.78
N LEU A 439 -25.14 0.07 10.08
CA LEU A 439 -23.92 -0.74 10.05
C LEU A 439 -22.78 0.02 9.38
N ALA A 440 -23.06 0.77 8.30
CA ALA A 440 -22.08 1.63 7.64
C ALA A 440 -21.63 2.77 8.56
N ALA A 441 -22.60 3.42 9.24
CA ALA A 441 -22.36 4.45 10.23
C ALA A 441 -21.51 3.94 11.40
N ALA A 442 -21.70 2.69 11.84
CA ALA A 442 -20.88 2.08 12.87
C ALA A 442 -19.40 2.01 12.46
N GLY A 443 -19.12 1.71 11.19
CA GLY A 443 -17.75 1.58 10.65
C GLY A 443 -16.96 0.38 11.19
N VAL A 444 -17.52 -0.38 12.13
CA VAL A 444 -16.92 -1.54 12.78
C VAL A 444 -17.91 -2.71 12.82
N PRO A 445 -17.46 -3.96 13.06
CA PRO A 445 -18.36 -5.10 13.11
C PRO A 445 -19.30 -5.04 14.33
N VAL A 446 -20.62 -5.10 14.13
CA VAL A 446 -21.61 -4.95 15.22
C VAL A 446 -22.40 -6.26 15.44
N PRO A 447 -22.57 -6.74 16.69
CA PRO A 447 -23.48 -7.86 16.98
C PRO A 447 -24.92 -7.55 16.55
N GLU A 448 -25.55 -8.48 15.84
CA GLU A 448 -26.91 -8.31 15.30
C GLU A 448 -27.97 -7.88 16.34
N PRO A 449 -28.01 -8.42 17.58
CA PRO A 449 -28.97 -7.97 18.58
C PRO A 449 -28.80 -6.48 18.93
N VAL A 450 -27.56 -6.00 19.00
CA VAL A 450 -27.26 -4.60 19.34
C VAL A 450 -27.64 -3.67 18.17
N LEU A 451 -27.42 -4.12 16.93
CA LEU A 451 -27.85 -3.38 15.75
C LEU A 451 -29.39 -3.28 15.69
N SER A 452 -30.08 -4.37 16.04
CA SER A 452 -31.55 -4.43 16.09
C SER A 452 -32.14 -3.51 17.16
N GLU A 453 -31.58 -3.52 18.37
CA GLU A 453 -31.99 -2.58 19.44
C GLU A 453 -31.83 -1.12 19.03
N ILE A 454 -30.77 -0.77 18.30
CA ILE A 454 -30.57 0.60 17.79
C ILE A 454 -31.58 0.93 16.69
N ALA A 455 -31.87 0.00 15.78
CA ALA A 455 -32.89 0.22 14.77
C ALA A 455 -34.29 0.43 15.41
N GLU A 456 -34.61 -0.33 16.46
CA GLU A 456 -35.84 -0.19 17.24
C GLU A 456 -35.93 1.17 17.94
N ASP A 457 -34.84 1.68 18.53
CA ASP A 457 -34.79 3.05 19.10
C ASP A 457 -35.17 4.12 18.08
N HIS A 458 -34.90 3.87 16.80
CA HIS A 458 -35.19 4.74 15.67
C HIS A 458 -36.55 4.44 15.01
N GLY A 459 -37.33 3.47 15.54
CA GLY A 459 -38.68 3.13 15.08
C GLY A 459 -38.75 2.13 13.94
N PHE A 460 -37.69 1.34 13.71
CA PHE A 460 -37.62 0.36 12.62
C PHE A 460 -37.40 -1.05 13.15
N ASP A 461 -38.11 -2.03 12.58
CA ASP A 461 -37.94 -3.45 12.85
C ASP A 461 -37.08 -4.09 11.75
N LEU A 462 -35.95 -4.69 12.13
CA LEU A 462 -35.04 -5.38 11.21
C LEU A 462 -35.47 -6.83 10.91
N GLY A 463 -36.42 -7.43 11.63
CA GLY A 463 -36.95 -8.77 11.35
C GLY A 463 -35.89 -9.87 11.11
N ASP A 464 -36.16 -10.79 10.16
CA ASP A 464 -35.22 -11.84 9.68
C ASP A 464 -34.40 -11.35 8.45
N LEU A 465 -34.08 -10.07 8.42
CA LEU A 465 -33.51 -9.40 7.25
C LEU A 465 -31.98 -9.50 7.22
N SER A 466 -31.34 -9.65 8.39
CA SER A 466 -29.92 -10.02 8.51
C SER A 466 -29.59 -11.28 7.70
N SER A 467 -30.50 -12.26 7.68
CA SER A 467 -30.33 -13.50 6.91
C SER A 467 -30.41 -13.26 5.40
N HIS A 468 -31.17 -12.25 4.95
CA HIS A 468 -31.22 -11.85 3.53
C HIS A 468 -29.93 -11.12 3.10
N LEU A 469 -29.42 -10.20 3.94
CA LEU A 469 -28.14 -9.51 3.69
C LEU A 469 -26.94 -10.47 3.68
N GLN A 470 -26.97 -11.51 4.50
CA GLN A 470 -25.96 -12.57 4.48
C GLN A 470 -26.09 -13.50 3.26
N ARG A 471 -27.34 -13.82 2.85
CA ARG A 471 -27.59 -14.60 1.63
C ARG A 471 -27.16 -13.87 0.37
N SER A 472 -27.30 -12.54 0.31
CA SER A 472 -26.76 -11.72 -0.80
C SER A 472 -25.24 -11.65 -0.78
N GLY A 473 -24.62 -11.86 0.38
CA GLY A 473 -23.19 -11.72 0.58
C GLY A 473 -22.74 -10.26 0.67
N LEU A 474 -23.67 -9.33 0.89
CA LEU A 474 -23.36 -7.92 1.17
C LEU A 474 -22.77 -7.77 2.58
N VAL A 475 -23.30 -8.54 3.53
CA VAL A 475 -22.86 -8.60 4.92
C VAL A 475 -22.40 -10.02 5.23
N ILE A 476 -21.39 -10.14 6.07
CA ILE A 476 -20.89 -11.39 6.62
C ILE A 476 -20.86 -11.32 8.14
N GLU A 477 -21.05 -12.46 8.78
CA GLU A 477 -20.75 -12.61 10.20
C GLU A 477 -19.26 -12.95 10.35
N LYS A 478 -18.55 -12.20 11.21
CA LYS A 478 -17.15 -12.46 11.51
C LYS A 478 -16.85 -12.31 13.00
N PRO A 479 -15.79 -12.95 13.51
CA PRO A 479 -15.36 -12.75 14.89
C PRO A 479 -14.99 -11.27 15.14
N SER A 480 -15.46 -10.72 16.25
CA SER A 480 -15.15 -9.35 16.69
C SER A 480 -14.71 -9.32 18.15
N ALA A 481 -14.35 -8.12 18.63
CA ALA A 481 -14.03 -7.88 20.04
C ALA A 481 -15.21 -8.21 20.99
N TRP A 482 -16.44 -8.28 20.47
CA TRP A 482 -17.68 -8.48 21.21
C TRP A 482 -18.36 -9.84 20.93
N GLY A 483 -17.69 -10.74 20.19
CA GLY A 483 -18.27 -12.01 19.75
C GLY A 483 -18.58 -12.03 18.24
N PRO A 484 -19.43 -12.95 17.76
CA PRO A 484 -19.91 -12.94 16.39
C PRO A 484 -20.62 -11.62 16.07
N ALA A 485 -20.24 -10.98 14.97
CA ALA A 485 -20.75 -9.66 14.61
C ALA A 485 -20.89 -9.50 13.10
N LEU A 486 -21.90 -8.75 12.69
CA LEU A 486 -22.17 -8.39 11.31
C LEU A 486 -21.17 -7.35 10.83
N SER A 487 -20.69 -7.48 9.60
CA SER A 487 -19.81 -6.53 8.93
C SER A 487 -20.00 -6.62 7.43
N PHE A 488 -19.80 -5.53 6.70
CA PHE A 488 -19.79 -5.60 5.24
C PHE A 488 -18.74 -6.60 4.74
N ALA A 489 -19.12 -7.42 3.76
CA ALA A 489 -18.20 -8.35 3.10
C ALA A 489 -17.03 -7.63 2.42
N CYS A 490 -17.29 -6.41 1.93
CA CYS A 490 -16.31 -5.50 1.36
C CYS A 490 -16.33 -4.18 2.15
N PRO A 491 -15.26 -3.84 2.92
CA PRO A 491 -15.22 -2.59 3.68
C PRO A 491 -15.41 -1.33 2.81
N ALA A 492 -14.98 -1.35 1.54
CA ALA A 492 -15.24 -0.27 0.60
C ALA A 492 -16.74 0.06 0.45
N TYR A 493 -17.63 -0.93 0.59
CA TYR A 493 -19.08 -0.72 0.52
C TYR A 493 -19.61 -0.02 1.77
N SER A 494 -19.06 -0.35 2.95
CA SER A 494 -19.33 0.39 4.20
C SER A 494 -18.90 1.85 4.08
N ILE A 495 -17.68 2.10 3.61
CA ILE A 495 -17.15 3.46 3.42
C ILE A 495 -18.00 4.23 2.40
N GLY A 496 -18.43 3.56 1.33
CA GLY A 496 -19.35 4.11 0.33
C GLY A 496 -20.67 4.56 0.95
N LEU A 497 -21.36 3.67 1.65
CA LEU A 497 -22.66 3.95 2.28
C LEU A 497 -22.57 4.98 3.41
N GLU A 498 -21.47 5.00 4.17
CA GLU A 498 -21.28 5.98 5.24
C GLU A 498 -21.32 7.42 4.70
N GLN A 499 -20.87 7.66 3.46
CA GLN A 499 -20.97 8.98 2.82
C GLN A 499 -22.41 9.46 2.61
N SER A 500 -23.36 8.54 2.66
CA SER A 500 -24.79 8.80 2.51
C SER A 500 -25.50 8.96 3.86
N VAL A 501 -24.80 8.76 4.97
CA VAL A 501 -25.30 8.97 6.33
C VAL A 501 -25.02 10.41 6.76
N GLU A 502 -26.03 11.08 7.32
CA GLU A 502 -25.84 12.38 7.95
C GLU A 502 -24.83 12.28 9.11
N THR A 503 -23.84 13.18 9.15
CA THR A 503 -22.74 13.13 10.12
C THR A 503 -23.21 13.12 11.57
N GLU A 504 -24.30 13.85 11.89
CA GLU A 504 -24.88 13.86 13.22
C GLU A 504 -25.50 12.50 13.60
N LEU A 505 -26.19 11.86 12.66
CA LEU A 505 -26.76 10.54 12.87
C LEU A 505 -25.65 9.49 13.05
N ALA A 506 -24.61 9.52 12.21
CA ALA A 506 -23.48 8.61 12.34
C ALA A 506 -22.79 8.73 13.71
N THR A 507 -22.55 9.97 14.16
CA THR A 507 -21.95 10.23 15.47
C THR A 507 -22.81 9.70 16.62
N ARG A 508 -24.14 9.89 16.53
CA ARG A 508 -25.09 9.41 17.54
C ARG A 508 -25.14 7.89 17.62
N VAL A 509 -25.21 7.22 16.46
CA VAL A 509 -25.22 5.75 16.35
C VAL A 509 -23.94 5.17 16.94
N ARG A 510 -22.77 5.72 16.56
CA ARG A 510 -21.48 5.28 17.12
C ARG A 510 -21.41 5.42 18.64
N ARG A 511 -21.90 6.53 19.19
CA ARG A 511 -21.95 6.76 20.64
C ARG A 511 -22.88 5.77 21.34
N GLN A 512 -24.08 5.52 20.79
CA GLN A 512 -25.03 4.52 21.33
C GLN A 512 -24.42 3.11 21.31
N LEU A 513 -23.75 2.73 20.21
CA LEU A 513 -23.02 1.47 20.09
C LEU A 513 -21.95 1.33 21.16
N ALA A 514 -21.11 2.36 21.33
CA ALA A 514 -20.04 2.34 22.31
C ALA A 514 -20.57 2.12 23.75
N ILE A 515 -21.70 2.73 24.09
CA ILE A 515 -22.36 2.59 25.40
C ILE A 515 -22.91 1.17 25.59
N ARG A 516 -23.64 0.64 24.61
CA ARG A 516 -24.26 -0.70 24.68
C ARG A 516 -23.21 -1.81 24.73
N LEU A 517 -22.17 -1.70 23.92
CA LEU A 517 -21.09 -2.68 23.84
C LEU A 517 -20.20 -2.68 25.09
N GLN A 518 -20.16 -1.59 25.86
CA GLN A 518 -19.47 -1.53 27.15
C GLN A 518 -20.03 -2.52 28.18
N GLN A 519 -21.34 -2.77 28.17
CA GLN A 519 -22.03 -3.58 29.18
C GLN A 519 -21.85 -5.10 28.96
N GLY A 520 -21.41 -5.52 27.77
CA GLY A 520 -21.36 -6.93 27.36
C GLY A 520 -19.98 -7.59 27.27
N SER A 521 -18.86 -6.86 27.40
CA SER A 521 -17.53 -7.42 27.08
C SER A 521 -16.51 -7.35 28.23
N GLY A 522 -16.10 -8.51 28.73
CA GLY A 522 -14.97 -8.66 29.66
C GLY A 522 -13.60 -8.84 28.97
N ARG A 523 -13.45 -8.49 27.67
CA ARG A 523 -12.24 -8.75 26.86
C ARG A 523 -11.44 -7.48 26.58
N GLU A 524 -10.12 -7.54 26.74
CA GLU A 524 -9.19 -6.40 26.52
C GLU A 524 -9.29 -5.78 25.10
N THR A 525 -9.64 -6.58 24.08
CA THR A 525 -9.84 -6.12 22.69
C THR A 525 -11.02 -5.17 22.52
N ALA A 526 -11.95 -5.12 23.47
CA ALA A 526 -13.14 -4.29 23.39
C ALA A 526 -12.84 -2.79 23.58
N ASN A 527 -11.79 -2.43 24.32
CA ASN A 527 -11.48 -1.02 24.58
C ASN A 527 -11.02 -0.27 23.32
N TRP A 528 -10.23 -0.92 22.47
CA TRP A 528 -9.80 -0.30 21.21
C TRP A 528 -10.97 -0.10 20.25
N SER A 529 -11.79 -1.13 20.02
CA SER A 529 -12.95 -0.98 19.13
C SER A 529 -14.02 -0.05 19.71
N ARG A 530 -14.08 0.11 21.04
CA ARG A 530 -14.89 1.14 21.68
C ARG A 530 -14.33 2.55 21.48
N TYR A 531 -13.00 2.71 21.47
CA TYR A 531 -12.37 3.95 21.06
C TYR A 531 -12.66 4.27 19.59
N GLU A 532 -12.57 3.30 18.67
CA GLU A 532 -12.86 3.51 17.24
C GLU A 532 -14.28 4.08 17.02
N LEU A 533 -15.26 3.60 17.79
CA LEU A 533 -16.62 4.16 17.79
C LEU A 533 -16.67 5.58 18.35
N LEU A 534 -15.91 5.88 19.40
CA LEU A 534 -15.93 7.18 20.07
C LEU A 534 -14.96 8.20 19.46
N ALA A 535 -14.09 7.83 18.52
CA ALA A 535 -13.00 8.66 18.04
C ALA A 535 -13.48 10.07 17.65
N GLY A 536 -12.79 11.09 18.15
CA GLY A 536 -13.18 12.48 17.92
C GLY A 536 -14.26 13.03 18.87
N SER A 537 -14.83 12.23 19.78
CA SER A 537 -15.75 12.68 20.84
C SER A 537 -15.03 13.00 22.17
N GLU A 538 -15.72 13.62 23.13
CA GLU A 538 -15.16 13.89 24.47
C GLU A 538 -14.90 12.58 25.24
N GLU A 539 -15.76 11.59 25.05
CA GLU A 539 -15.67 10.28 25.70
C GLU A 539 -14.56 9.39 25.12
N ALA A 540 -14.00 9.73 23.96
CA ALA A 540 -12.93 8.97 23.33
C ALA A 540 -11.64 8.95 24.16
N VAL A 541 -11.29 10.10 24.75
CA VAL A 541 -10.02 10.33 25.45
C VAL A 541 -9.78 9.33 26.59
N PRO A 542 -10.69 9.16 27.57
CA PRO A 542 -10.47 8.19 28.64
C PRO A 542 -10.38 6.75 28.11
N VAL A 543 -11.17 6.40 27.09
CA VAL A 543 -11.17 5.05 26.49
C VAL A 543 -9.85 4.77 25.75
N LEU A 544 -9.30 5.75 25.05
CA LEU A 544 -8.01 5.65 24.37
C LEU A 544 -6.87 5.47 25.38
N ILE A 545 -6.87 6.22 26.48
CA ILE A 545 -5.87 6.10 27.54
C ILE A 545 -5.95 4.71 28.19
N GLU A 546 -7.16 4.19 28.45
CA GLU A 546 -7.34 2.82 28.94
C GLU A 546 -6.84 1.78 27.95
N ALA A 547 -7.16 1.93 26.66
CA ALA A 547 -6.68 1.06 25.59
C ALA A 547 -5.15 1.06 25.50
N ALA A 548 -4.51 2.22 25.66
CA ALA A 548 -3.05 2.37 25.67
C ALA A 548 -2.37 1.68 26.86
N ARG A 549 -3.06 1.55 27.99
CA ARG A 549 -2.55 0.93 29.23
C ARG A 549 -2.76 -0.58 29.29
N ALA A 550 -3.59 -1.14 28.42
CA ALA A 550 -3.88 -2.57 28.39
C ALA A 550 -2.65 -3.42 28.02
N LYS A 551 -2.58 -4.67 28.50
CA LYS A 551 -1.44 -5.57 28.27
C LYS A 551 -1.19 -5.83 26.78
N GLY A 552 -2.23 -5.82 25.94
CA GLY A 552 -2.16 -5.96 24.49
C GLY A 552 -1.72 -4.72 23.69
N ALA A 553 -1.64 -3.53 24.30
CA ALA A 553 -1.39 -2.27 23.59
C ALA A 553 -0.06 -2.25 22.80
N ARG A 554 0.94 -3.01 23.27
CA ARG A 554 2.25 -3.10 22.59
C ARG A 554 2.15 -3.63 21.16
N ARG A 555 1.22 -4.55 20.89
CA ARG A 555 1.03 -5.13 19.54
C ARG A 555 0.46 -4.13 18.53
N ARG A 556 -0.13 -3.03 19.01
CA ARG A 556 -0.76 -1.96 18.20
C ARG A 556 -0.04 -0.63 18.35
N SER A 557 1.27 -0.65 18.60
CA SER A 557 2.02 0.56 18.94
C SER A 557 1.94 1.65 17.86
N ALA A 558 1.94 1.28 16.56
CA ALA A 558 1.81 2.24 15.46
C ALA A 558 0.39 2.84 15.36
N GLU A 559 -0.64 1.98 15.35
CA GLU A 559 -2.05 2.42 15.34
C GLU A 559 -2.36 3.33 16.53
N LEU A 560 -1.88 2.97 17.72
CA LEU A 560 -2.06 3.75 18.94
C LEU A 560 -1.36 5.12 18.85
N PHE A 561 -0.20 5.18 18.21
CA PHE A 561 0.51 6.45 18.00
C PHE A 561 -0.31 7.39 17.12
N ASP A 562 -0.84 6.90 16.00
CA ASP A 562 -1.63 7.72 15.08
C ASP A 562 -2.95 8.15 15.72
N ALA A 563 -3.64 7.24 16.43
CA ALA A 563 -4.86 7.54 17.19
C ALA A 563 -4.64 8.62 18.26
N LEU A 564 -3.56 8.52 19.05
CA LEU A 564 -3.25 9.52 20.09
C LEU A 564 -2.98 10.90 19.48
N ARG A 565 -2.32 10.98 18.33
CA ARG A 565 -2.08 12.27 17.65
C ARG A 565 -3.39 12.88 17.16
N GLN A 566 -4.22 12.10 16.48
CA GLN A 566 -5.52 12.57 15.99
C GLN A 566 -6.41 13.02 17.15
N GLU A 567 -6.47 12.25 18.23
CA GLU A 567 -7.32 12.59 19.37
C GLU A 567 -6.85 13.84 20.13
N ILE A 568 -5.53 14.07 20.25
CA ILE A 568 -5.01 15.34 20.79
C ILE A 568 -5.48 16.53 19.96
N GLN A 569 -5.47 16.41 18.63
CA GLN A 569 -5.93 17.47 17.74
C GLN A 569 -7.42 17.74 17.91
N HIS A 570 -8.26 16.70 17.85
CA HIS A 570 -9.70 16.85 18.05
C HIS A 570 -10.05 17.40 19.45
N HIS A 571 -9.34 16.95 20.50
CA HIS A 571 -9.53 17.44 21.86
C HIS A 571 -9.22 18.93 21.99
N ARG A 572 -8.16 19.42 21.31
CA ARG A 572 -7.81 20.84 21.27
C ARG A 572 -8.84 21.68 20.52
N GLU A 573 -9.30 21.20 19.35
CA GLU A 573 -10.33 21.89 18.55
C GLU A 573 -11.63 22.09 19.35
N ARG A 574 -11.97 21.13 20.21
CA ARG A 574 -13.11 21.19 21.14
C ARG A 574 -12.86 22.01 22.40
N SER A 575 -11.70 22.66 22.55
CA SER A 575 -11.29 23.35 23.77
C SER A 575 -11.36 22.46 25.02
N GLY A 576 -10.91 21.21 24.87
CA GLY A 576 -10.97 20.19 25.91
C GLY A 576 -10.09 20.50 27.13
N ARG A 577 -10.33 19.77 28.22
CA ARG A 577 -9.68 20.02 29.52
C ARG A 577 -8.17 19.73 29.48
N ALA A 578 -7.39 20.57 30.17
CA ALA A 578 -5.93 20.52 30.19
C ALA A 578 -5.36 19.29 30.91
N ASP A 579 -6.06 18.74 31.91
CA ASP A 579 -5.68 17.52 32.62
C ASP A 579 -5.70 16.30 31.70
N LEU A 580 -6.72 16.18 30.85
CA LEU A 580 -6.83 15.12 29.86
C LEU A 580 -5.82 15.27 28.72
N GLU A 581 -5.54 16.51 28.28
CA GLU A 581 -4.49 16.78 27.29
C GLU A 581 -3.12 16.31 27.81
N LEU A 582 -2.82 16.59 29.09
CA LEU A 582 -1.59 16.13 29.73
C LEU A 582 -1.50 14.60 29.77
N GLU A 583 -2.59 13.88 30.07
CA GLU A 583 -2.60 12.41 30.05
C GLU A 583 -2.38 11.82 28.64
N LEU A 584 -2.97 12.44 27.61
CA LEU A 584 -2.74 12.06 26.21
C LEU A 584 -1.27 12.24 25.82
N LEU A 585 -0.68 13.40 26.13
CA LEU A 585 0.74 13.69 25.85
C LEU A 585 1.67 12.76 26.64
N TRP A 586 1.34 12.46 27.90
CA TRP A 586 2.05 11.51 28.75
C TRP A 586 2.04 10.08 28.18
N THR A 587 1.03 9.74 27.39
CA THR A 587 0.90 8.44 26.73
C THR A 587 1.57 8.44 25.34
N LEU A 588 1.37 9.50 24.56
CA LEU A 588 1.91 9.65 23.20
C LEU A 588 3.43 9.73 23.18
N LEU A 589 4.04 10.63 23.95
CA LEU A 589 5.44 10.98 23.78
C LEU A 589 6.41 9.82 24.14
N PRO A 590 6.18 9.03 25.20
CA PRO A 590 6.97 7.82 25.43
C PRO A 590 6.78 6.74 24.36
N LEU A 591 5.59 6.64 23.76
CA LEU A 591 5.33 5.76 22.63
C LEU A 591 6.08 6.23 21.37
N ALA A 592 6.01 7.54 21.08
CA ALA A 592 6.75 8.18 19.99
C ALA A 592 8.25 7.92 20.10
N ARG A 593 8.82 8.08 21.30
CA ARG A 593 10.23 7.78 21.59
C ARG A 593 10.59 6.33 21.24
N ARG A 594 9.76 5.36 21.66
CA ARG A 594 9.99 3.93 21.37
C ARG A 594 9.89 3.60 19.88
N LEU A 595 9.01 4.30 19.16
CA LEU A 595 8.83 4.14 17.71
C LEU A 595 9.83 4.95 16.87
N GLY A 596 10.70 5.74 17.50
CA GLY A 596 11.62 6.65 16.81
C GLY A 596 10.95 7.83 16.10
N ARG A 597 9.69 8.16 16.42
CA ARG A 597 8.88 9.19 15.73
C ARG A 597 8.83 10.52 16.48
N LEU A 598 9.90 10.91 17.17
CA LEU A 598 9.92 12.16 17.96
C LEU A 598 10.07 13.43 17.11
N GLN A 599 10.68 13.35 15.92
CA GLN A 599 11.17 14.52 15.17
C GLN A 599 10.11 15.60 14.91
N ASN A 600 8.86 15.20 14.68
CA ASN A 600 7.75 16.10 14.33
C ASN A 600 6.80 16.39 15.51
N LEU A 601 7.26 16.18 16.76
CA LEU A 601 6.44 16.33 17.97
C LEU A 601 6.94 17.43 18.91
N GLU A 602 7.65 18.42 18.39
CA GLU A 602 8.23 19.48 19.21
C GLU A 602 7.15 20.27 19.97
N ALA A 603 6.06 20.62 19.28
CA ALA A 603 4.94 21.36 19.86
C ALA A 603 4.22 20.56 20.97
N GLU A 604 4.06 19.25 20.76
CA GLU A 604 3.50 18.33 21.75
C GLU A 604 4.39 18.21 22.99
N ILE A 605 5.72 18.16 22.81
CA ILE A 605 6.69 18.15 23.93
C ILE A 605 6.63 19.46 24.71
N ASP A 606 6.65 20.61 24.04
CA ASP A 606 6.59 21.92 24.68
C ASP A 606 5.28 22.12 25.44
N ARG A 607 4.17 21.66 24.86
CA ARG A 607 2.87 21.67 25.52
C ARG A 607 2.84 20.75 26.74
N GLY A 608 3.46 19.57 26.64
CA GLY A 608 3.61 18.65 27.77
C GLY A 608 4.39 19.30 28.93
N LEU A 609 5.50 20.00 28.61
CA LEU A 609 6.29 20.77 29.57
C LEU A 609 5.50 21.90 30.23
N GLU A 610 4.67 22.61 29.47
CA GLU A 610 3.82 23.68 29.97
C GLU A 610 2.77 23.14 30.97
N LEU A 611 2.05 22.09 30.56
CA LEU A 611 0.98 21.49 31.34
C LEU A 611 1.49 20.75 32.58
N SER A 612 2.73 20.26 32.57
CA SER A 612 3.32 19.56 33.70
C SER A 612 3.94 20.48 34.75
N ARG A 613 3.90 21.82 34.60
CA ARG A 613 4.44 22.81 35.55
C ARG A 613 3.78 22.68 36.92
N GLY A 614 4.31 21.81 37.77
CA GLY A 614 3.76 21.45 39.09
C GLY A 614 3.95 19.97 39.44
N ASP A 615 4.16 19.10 38.45
CA ASP A 615 4.57 17.70 38.63
C ASP A 615 6.03 17.55 38.21
N SER A 616 6.94 17.54 39.21
CA SER A 616 8.38 17.41 38.98
C SER A 616 8.74 16.14 38.22
N ARG A 617 7.99 15.04 38.38
CA ARG A 617 8.26 13.78 37.69
C ARG A 617 7.93 13.88 36.21
N ARG A 618 6.78 14.45 35.86
CA ARG A 618 6.35 14.58 34.45
C ARG A 618 7.17 15.61 33.71
N THR A 619 7.43 16.76 34.35
CA THR A 619 8.28 17.82 33.78
C THR A 619 9.65 17.29 33.42
N PHE A 620 10.26 16.54 34.34
CA PHE A 620 11.55 15.92 34.13
C PHE A 620 11.58 14.96 32.92
N ALA A 621 10.55 14.11 32.78
CA ALA A 621 10.47 13.18 31.66
C ALA A 621 10.30 13.91 30.31
N PHE A 622 9.52 14.99 30.26
CA PHE A 622 9.40 15.80 29.05
C PHE A 622 10.66 16.61 28.72
N GLN A 623 11.44 17.04 29.73
CA GLN A 623 12.75 17.68 29.50
C GLN A 623 13.73 16.72 28.82
N ILE A 624 13.77 15.45 29.27
CA ILE A 624 14.57 14.41 28.60
C ILE A 624 14.12 14.21 27.16
N LEU A 625 12.81 14.13 26.92
CA LEU A 625 12.25 13.98 25.57
C LEU A 625 12.58 15.18 24.67
N LYS A 626 12.56 16.40 25.20
CA LYS A 626 12.97 17.62 24.47
C LYS A 626 14.45 17.59 24.11
N ALA A 627 15.31 17.17 25.03
CA ALA A 627 16.73 17.01 24.76
C ALA A 627 16.97 15.92 23.69
N GLU A 628 16.29 14.77 23.79
CA GLU A 628 16.37 13.71 22.80
C GLU A 628 15.87 14.15 21.42
N HIS A 629 14.78 14.93 21.37
CA HIS A 629 14.28 15.53 20.14
C HIS A 629 15.33 16.44 19.48
N ALA A 630 15.93 17.36 20.25
CA ALA A 630 17.03 18.20 19.76
C ALA A 630 18.22 17.36 19.26
N MET A 631 18.56 16.29 19.99
CA MET A 631 19.63 15.36 19.62
C MET A 631 19.31 14.60 18.31
N VAL A 632 18.05 14.22 18.07
CA VAL A 632 17.59 13.59 16.82
C VAL A 632 17.60 14.59 15.66
N ALA A 633 17.24 15.85 15.93
CA ALA A 633 17.33 16.94 14.95
C ALA A 633 18.77 17.36 14.60
N GLY A 634 19.77 16.86 15.34
CA GLY A 634 21.18 17.20 15.14
C GLY A 634 21.64 18.46 15.88
N ASP A 635 20.76 19.13 16.63
CA ASP A 635 21.12 20.26 17.49
C ASP A 635 21.68 19.74 18.84
N LEU A 636 22.90 19.21 18.76
CA LEU A 636 23.60 18.64 19.91
C LEU A 636 23.89 19.70 20.98
N ALA A 637 24.03 20.98 20.62
CA ALA A 637 24.31 22.06 21.56
C ALA A 637 23.07 22.41 22.40
N THR A 638 21.89 22.50 21.78
CA THR A 638 20.65 22.68 22.53
C THR A 638 20.32 21.47 23.39
N SER A 639 20.53 20.25 22.87
CA SER A 639 20.38 19.04 23.69
C SER A 639 21.28 19.06 24.92
N GLU A 640 22.52 19.52 24.80
CA GLU A 640 23.47 19.58 25.93
C GLU A 640 23.00 20.58 26.98
N ARG A 641 22.62 21.79 26.55
CA ARG A 641 22.07 22.82 27.45
C ARG A 641 20.85 22.31 28.21
N LEU A 642 19.89 21.71 27.52
CA LEU A 642 18.67 21.17 28.12
C LEU A 642 18.97 20.08 29.16
N LEU A 643 19.91 19.16 28.89
CA LEU A 643 20.30 18.11 29.83
C LEU A 643 21.03 18.68 31.05
N VAL A 644 21.90 19.67 30.86
CA VAL A 644 22.64 20.33 31.96
C VAL A 644 21.70 21.15 32.84
N GLU A 645 20.76 21.88 32.25
CA GLU A 645 19.71 22.62 32.96
C GLU A 645 18.84 21.65 33.77
N ALA A 646 18.34 20.58 33.14
CA ALA A 646 17.55 19.56 33.83
C ALA A 646 18.33 18.89 34.99
N LEU A 647 19.65 18.69 34.85
CA LEU A 647 20.50 18.14 35.91
C LEU A 647 20.69 19.12 37.07
N ARG A 648 20.77 20.42 36.77
CA ARG A 648 20.88 21.49 37.77
C ARG A 648 19.59 21.66 38.57
N ASP A 649 18.46 21.59 37.86
CA ASP A 649 17.11 21.67 38.44
C ASP A 649 16.72 20.39 39.21
N ALA A 650 17.43 19.27 38.98
CA ALA A 650 17.22 18.02 39.69
C ALA A 650 17.76 18.01 41.14
N THR A 651 18.07 19.17 41.72
CA THR A 651 18.52 19.31 43.11
C THR A 651 17.36 18.99 44.08
N GLY A 652 17.37 17.77 44.65
CA GLY A 652 16.31 17.26 45.53
C GLY A 652 15.43 16.14 44.91
N ILE A 653 15.73 15.72 43.67
CA ILE A 653 15.10 14.56 43.03
C ILE A 653 15.88 13.28 43.41
N ASP A 654 15.16 12.15 43.48
CA ASP A 654 15.74 10.81 43.65
C ASP A 654 16.97 10.56 42.76
N SER A 655 18.05 10.08 43.38
CA SER A 655 19.33 9.67 42.81
C SER A 655 19.19 8.91 41.48
N GLY A 656 18.23 7.99 41.36
CA GLY A 656 18.03 7.18 40.15
C GLY A 656 17.68 8.01 38.90
N ARG A 657 17.01 9.16 39.05
CA ARG A 657 16.68 10.06 37.93
C ARG A 657 17.88 10.89 37.49
N GLN A 658 18.68 11.38 38.44
CA GLN A 658 19.92 12.08 38.13
C GLN A 658 20.87 11.18 37.33
N SER A 659 21.02 9.93 37.76
CA SER A 659 21.81 8.92 37.06
C SER A 659 21.30 8.67 35.62
N LEU A 660 19.99 8.76 35.37
CA LEU A 660 19.41 8.67 34.02
C LEU A 660 19.80 9.86 33.14
N LEU A 661 19.75 11.09 33.66
CA LEU A 661 20.20 12.29 32.93
C LEU A 661 21.68 12.23 32.57
N ILE A 662 22.51 11.84 33.53
CA ILE A 662 23.95 11.64 33.32
C ILE A 662 24.14 10.62 32.18
N SER A 663 23.42 9.50 32.20
CA SER A 663 23.47 8.52 31.10
C SER A 663 23.11 9.10 29.72
N HIS A 664 22.11 9.99 29.63
CA HIS A 664 21.72 10.65 28.38
C HIS A 664 22.76 11.70 27.94
N LEU A 665 23.33 12.45 28.88
CA LEU A 665 24.44 13.37 28.60
C LEU A 665 25.66 12.59 28.07
N GLY A 666 25.99 11.44 28.65
CA GLY A 666 27.02 10.56 28.12
C GLY A 666 26.76 10.12 26.67
N LYS A 667 25.51 9.79 26.32
CA LYS A 667 25.13 9.42 24.94
C LYS A 667 25.30 10.61 23.99
N LEU A 668 24.92 11.80 24.44
CA LEU A 668 25.08 13.02 23.67
C LEU A 668 26.57 13.31 23.41
N LEU A 669 27.41 13.20 24.44
CA LEU A 669 28.87 13.37 24.32
C LEU A 669 29.46 12.35 23.33
N GLN A 670 28.98 11.10 23.32
CA GLN A 670 29.38 10.12 22.29
C GLN A 670 28.99 10.58 20.88
N ARG A 671 27.79 11.14 20.68
CA ARG A 671 27.37 11.69 19.38
C ARG A 671 28.18 12.92 18.95
N GLN A 672 28.73 13.66 19.91
CA GLN A 672 29.64 14.78 19.66
C GLN A 672 31.11 14.33 19.44
N ASP A 673 31.39 13.03 19.38
CA ASP A 673 32.76 12.45 19.34
C ASP A 673 33.64 12.79 20.57
N ARG A 674 33.03 13.25 21.67
CA ARG A 674 33.73 13.59 22.93
C ARG A 674 33.90 12.35 23.80
N PHE A 675 34.51 11.30 23.24
CA PHE A 675 34.61 9.97 23.87
C PHE A 675 35.31 9.97 25.23
N SER A 676 36.38 10.76 25.38
CA SER A 676 37.10 10.89 26.65
C SER A 676 36.23 11.45 27.78
N GLU A 677 35.39 12.44 27.48
CA GLU A 677 34.47 13.04 28.46
C GLU A 677 33.31 12.10 28.77
N ALA A 678 32.74 11.46 27.73
CA ALA A 678 31.71 10.45 27.90
C ALA A 678 32.20 9.27 28.77
N ARG A 679 33.41 8.79 28.52
CA ARG A 679 34.04 7.70 29.30
C ARG A 679 34.15 8.06 30.76
N ARG A 680 34.78 9.20 31.09
CA ARG A 680 34.90 9.68 32.48
C ARG A 680 33.54 9.82 33.15
N LEU A 681 32.55 10.31 32.41
CA LEU A 681 31.21 10.49 32.92
C LEU A 681 30.52 9.14 33.25
N TYR A 682 30.68 8.13 32.41
CA TYR A 682 30.17 6.78 32.69
C TYR A 682 30.94 6.06 33.80
N GLU A 683 32.27 6.20 33.85
CA GLU A 683 33.12 5.66 34.94
C GLU A 683 32.73 6.27 36.29
N ASN A 684 32.67 7.61 36.37
CA ASN A 684 32.22 8.30 37.58
C ASN A 684 30.79 7.90 37.97
N LEU A 685 29.90 7.69 36.99
CA LEU A 685 28.54 7.24 37.28
C LEU A 685 28.56 5.82 37.87
N LEU A 686 29.36 4.91 37.33
CA LEU A 686 29.50 3.54 37.86
C LEU A 686 30.01 3.52 39.30
N ASP A 687 30.93 4.41 39.69
CA ASP A 687 31.46 4.50 41.06
C ASP A 687 30.37 4.81 42.11
N HIS A 688 29.24 5.38 41.68
CA HIS A 688 28.13 5.79 42.56
C HIS A 688 26.88 4.92 42.39
N LEU A 689 26.90 3.93 41.49
CA LEU A 689 25.81 2.97 41.31
C LEU A 689 26.04 1.74 42.20
N ASP A 690 25.02 1.37 42.96
CA ASP A 690 25.02 0.12 43.71
C ASP A 690 24.59 -1.08 42.84
N ASP A 691 24.78 -2.30 43.35
CA ASP A 691 24.31 -3.53 42.69
C ASP A 691 22.77 -3.61 42.57
N GLY A 692 22.03 -2.67 43.19
CA GLY A 692 20.57 -2.57 43.12
C GLY A 692 20.05 -1.95 41.82
N ASN A 693 20.89 -1.24 41.05
CA ASN A 693 20.51 -0.59 39.79
C ASN A 693 21.09 -1.30 38.55
N LEU A 694 20.87 -2.62 38.46
CA LEU A 694 21.43 -3.49 37.42
C LEU A 694 21.17 -2.98 35.99
N GLY A 695 20.00 -2.40 35.74
CA GLY A 695 19.63 -1.86 34.43
C GLY A 695 20.52 -0.69 33.99
N LEU A 696 20.76 0.27 34.89
CA LEU A 696 21.59 1.43 34.57
C LEU A 696 23.08 1.09 34.53
N THR A 697 23.55 0.25 35.46
CA THR A 697 24.91 -0.29 35.45
C THR A 697 25.18 -1.04 34.13
N GLY A 698 24.27 -1.88 33.69
CA GLY A 698 24.37 -2.56 32.39
C GLY A 698 24.36 -1.59 31.20
N ALA A 699 23.67 -0.46 31.28
CA ALA A 699 23.73 0.59 30.26
C ALA A 699 25.09 1.30 30.23
N CYS A 700 25.66 1.66 31.39
CA CYS A 700 26.99 2.27 31.47
C CYS A 700 28.06 1.36 30.88
N HIS A 701 28.10 0.09 31.27
CA HIS A 701 29.02 -0.89 30.69
C HIS A 701 28.82 -1.05 29.17
N PHE A 702 27.58 -1.06 28.68
CA PHE A 702 27.33 -1.12 27.23
C PHE A 702 27.93 0.09 26.49
N HIS A 703 27.75 1.29 27.04
CA HIS A 703 28.27 2.52 26.46
C HIS A 703 29.80 2.63 26.55
N LEU A 704 30.39 2.19 27.66
CA LEU A 704 31.85 2.08 27.80
C LEU A 704 32.44 1.06 26.81
N GLY A 705 31.75 -0.07 26.62
CA GLY A 705 32.13 -1.04 25.60
C GLY A 705 32.12 -0.44 24.20
N ASN A 706 31.07 0.30 23.82
CA ASN A 706 31.00 0.99 22.53
C ASN A 706 32.11 2.03 22.37
N ILE A 707 32.41 2.83 23.41
CA ILE A 707 33.53 3.78 23.39
C ILE A 707 34.85 3.03 23.17
N ALA A 708 35.09 1.97 23.94
CA ALA A 708 36.30 1.15 23.80
C ALA A 708 36.40 0.52 22.39
N MET A 709 35.30 0.09 21.78
CA MET A 709 35.29 -0.36 20.38
C MET A 709 35.67 0.75 19.41
N GLN A 710 35.15 1.97 19.57
CA GLN A 710 35.48 3.12 18.71
C GLN A 710 36.95 3.56 18.86
N GLU A 711 37.50 3.47 20.07
CA GLU A 711 38.92 3.70 20.35
C GLU A 711 39.81 2.48 20.00
N MET A 712 39.21 1.41 19.45
CA MET A 712 39.86 0.15 19.10
C MET A 712 40.57 -0.57 20.27
N ARG A 713 40.13 -0.33 21.50
CA ARG A 713 40.52 -1.04 22.72
C ARG A 713 39.68 -2.32 22.88
N LEU A 714 39.89 -3.28 21.97
CA LEU A 714 39.00 -4.43 21.78
C LEU A 714 38.87 -5.35 23.00
N HIS A 715 39.94 -5.53 23.78
CA HIS A 715 39.92 -6.34 25.00
C HIS A 715 39.08 -5.69 26.12
N GLU A 716 39.22 -4.38 26.32
CA GLU A 716 38.38 -3.63 27.28
C GLU A 716 36.91 -3.62 26.84
N ALA A 717 36.66 -3.45 25.53
CA ALA A 717 35.31 -3.57 24.97
C ALA A 717 34.68 -4.93 25.27
N LEU A 718 35.46 -6.01 25.22
CA LEU A 718 34.97 -7.36 25.50
C LEU A 718 34.55 -7.52 26.95
N ILE A 719 35.32 -6.97 27.89
CA ILE A 719 35.01 -6.99 29.32
C ILE A 719 33.70 -6.25 29.57
N HIS A 720 33.62 -5.00 29.12
CA HIS A 720 32.44 -4.17 29.36
C HIS A 720 31.18 -4.69 28.68
N HIS A 721 31.25 -5.19 27.45
CA HIS A 721 30.07 -5.76 26.80
C HIS A 721 29.60 -7.07 27.45
N LYS A 722 30.50 -7.89 28.00
CA LYS A 722 30.13 -9.06 28.81
C LYS A 722 29.45 -8.65 30.11
N GLU A 723 30.02 -7.69 30.84
CA GLU A 723 29.41 -7.15 32.06
C GLU A 723 28.00 -6.58 31.77
N ALA A 724 27.85 -5.84 30.68
CA ALA A 724 26.55 -5.32 30.24
C ALA A 724 25.55 -6.45 29.97
N LEU A 725 25.96 -7.51 29.26
CA LEU A 725 25.11 -8.66 28.96
C LEU A 725 24.70 -9.39 30.25
N ASP A 726 25.65 -9.67 31.15
CA ASP A 726 25.41 -10.40 32.39
C ASP A 726 24.42 -9.66 33.30
N ARG A 727 24.57 -8.33 33.43
CA ARG A 727 23.64 -7.49 34.21
C ARG A 727 22.25 -7.45 33.56
N ARG A 728 22.18 -7.28 32.23
CA ARG A 728 20.90 -7.25 31.49
C ARG A 728 20.21 -8.62 31.46
N ARG A 729 20.92 -9.74 31.50
CA ARG A 729 20.29 -11.07 31.62
C ARG A 729 19.66 -11.31 32.99
N ARG A 730 20.12 -10.63 34.04
CA ARG A 730 19.53 -10.75 35.39
C ARG A 730 18.25 -9.95 35.56
N ASP A 731 18.17 -8.74 35.00
CA ASP A 731 17.05 -7.80 35.26
C ASP A 731 16.80 -6.78 34.13
N GLY A 732 17.33 -7.02 32.93
CA GLY A 732 17.19 -6.11 31.77
C GLY A 732 16.05 -6.51 30.83
N PRO A 733 15.48 -5.55 30.09
CA PRO A 733 14.50 -5.87 29.06
C PRO A 733 15.15 -6.66 27.90
N PRO A 734 14.41 -7.59 27.25
CA PRO A 734 14.92 -8.40 26.14
C PRO A 734 15.62 -7.61 25.03
N ILE A 735 15.06 -6.46 24.61
CA ILE A 735 15.68 -5.59 23.59
C ILE A 735 17.10 -5.16 23.99
N ALA A 736 17.34 -4.82 25.27
CA ALA A 736 18.66 -4.42 25.74
C ALA A 736 19.65 -5.60 25.74
N ILE A 737 19.19 -6.82 26.03
CA ILE A 737 19.98 -8.04 25.89
C ILE A 737 20.39 -8.21 24.42
N GLY A 738 19.42 -8.07 23.51
CA GLY A 738 19.65 -8.14 22.05
C GLY A 738 20.72 -7.17 21.57
N HIS A 739 20.71 -5.93 22.05
CA HIS A 739 21.77 -4.94 21.73
C HIS A 739 23.15 -5.36 22.23
N SER A 740 23.26 -5.90 23.45
CA SER A 740 24.54 -6.39 23.98
C SER A 740 25.06 -7.59 23.19
N LEU A 741 24.17 -8.51 22.79
CA LEU A 741 24.51 -9.64 21.94
C LEU A 741 25.02 -9.18 20.56
N SER A 742 24.34 -8.23 19.92
CA SER A 742 24.77 -7.66 18.64
C SER A 742 26.14 -6.95 18.73
N ALA A 743 26.39 -6.21 19.81
CA ALA A 743 27.68 -5.55 20.04
C ALA A 743 28.80 -6.58 20.26
N LEU A 744 28.56 -7.61 21.08
CA LEU A 744 29.50 -8.73 21.25
C LEU A 744 29.72 -9.49 19.95
N GLY A 745 28.69 -9.69 19.13
CA GLY A 745 28.80 -10.32 17.82
C GLY A 745 29.72 -9.53 16.90
N SER A 746 29.56 -8.21 16.87
CA SER A 746 30.41 -7.30 16.08
C SER A 746 31.86 -7.29 16.59
N LEU A 747 32.05 -7.27 17.90
CA LEU A 747 33.38 -7.35 18.52
C LEU A 747 34.07 -8.69 18.22
N ASN A 748 33.34 -9.80 18.25
CA ASN A 748 33.89 -11.11 17.89
C ASN A 748 34.30 -11.18 16.42
N LEU A 749 33.60 -10.52 15.48
CA LEU A 749 34.10 -10.38 14.10
C LEU A 749 35.41 -9.61 14.04
N MET A 750 35.54 -8.53 14.81
CA MET A 750 36.78 -7.74 14.86
C MET A 750 37.94 -8.53 15.47
N LEU A 751 37.67 -9.41 16.43
CA LEU A 751 38.66 -10.31 17.01
C LEU A 751 38.95 -11.54 16.12
N GLY A 752 38.22 -11.74 15.02
CA GLY A 752 38.38 -12.89 14.12
C GLY A 752 37.58 -14.15 14.50
N ASN A 753 36.81 -14.11 15.59
CA ASN A 753 35.97 -15.23 16.06
C ASN A 753 34.63 -15.29 15.29
N MET A 754 34.67 -15.80 14.06
CA MET A 754 33.52 -15.77 13.14
C MET A 754 32.33 -16.62 13.62
N GLU A 755 32.59 -17.78 14.21
CA GLU A 755 31.59 -18.74 14.68
C GLU A 755 30.83 -18.18 15.89
N ARG A 756 31.59 -17.68 16.88
CA ARG A 756 31.00 -17.04 18.05
C ARG A 756 30.20 -15.81 17.68
N SER A 757 30.67 -15.05 16.71
CA SER A 757 29.93 -13.90 16.17
C SER A 757 28.59 -14.32 15.54
N ALA A 758 28.59 -15.37 14.73
CA ALA A 758 27.37 -15.89 14.10
C ALA A 758 26.30 -16.25 15.14
N ALA A 759 26.69 -17.04 16.16
CA ALA A 759 25.78 -17.45 17.23
C ALA A 759 25.21 -16.25 18.01
N LEU A 760 26.05 -15.24 18.30
CA LEU A 760 25.61 -14.04 19.01
C LEU A 760 24.64 -13.19 18.18
N PHE A 761 24.85 -13.08 16.86
CA PHE A 761 23.92 -12.40 15.98
C PHE A 761 22.60 -13.17 15.82
N GLU A 762 22.64 -14.49 15.72
CA GLU A 762 21.44 -15.33 15.67
C GLU A 762 20.60 -15.19 16.95
N GLU A 763 21.22 -15.31 18.13
CA GLU A 763 20.53 -15.08 19.41
C GLU A 763 19.93 -13.66 19.51
N SER A 764 20.64 -12.65 18.98
CA SER A 764 20.15 -11.27 18.93
C SER A 764 18.94 -11.11 18.01
N ILE A 765 18.97 -11.72 16.82
CA ILE A 765 17.87 -11.70 15.84
C ILE A 765 16.64 -12.38 16.42
N ASP A 766 16.79 -13.60 16.94
CA ASP A 766 15.69 -14.39 17.51
C ASP A 766 14.99 -13.60 18.63
N LEU A 767 15.77 -12.91 19.46
CA LEU A 767 15.24 -12.11 20.55
C LEU A 767 14.49 -10.87 20.05
N PHE A 768 15.02 -10.16 19.05
CA PHE A 768 14.33 -9.01 18.46
C PHE A 768 13.05 -9.40 17.72
N GLU A 769 13.06 -10.52 16.98
CA GLU A 769 11.88 -11.02 16.28
C GLU A 769 10.81 -11.49 17.28
N ALA A 770 11.19 -12.17 18.37
CA ALA A 770 10.27 -12.57 19.43
C ALA A 770 9.57 -11.36 20.11
N GLU A 771 10.27 -10.23 20.21
CA GLU A 771 9.74 -8.99 20.80
C GLU A 771 9.02 -8.08 19.78
N GLY A 772 8.98 -8.46 18.49
CA GLY A 772 8.42 -7.62 17.42
C GLY A 772 9.21 -6.33 17.18
N ALA A 773 10.51 -6.32 17.52
CA ALA A 773 11.40 -5.18 17.36
C ALA A 773 12.08 -5.19 15.98
N ASP A 774 11.28 -5.19 14.90
CA ASP A 774 11.74 -5.44 13.52
C ASP A 774 12.92 -4.57 13.07
N GLN A 775 12.98 -3.31 13.52
CA GLN A 775 14.06 -2.39 13.14
C GLN A 775 15.42 -2.75 13.75
N GLU A 776 15.40 -3.37 14.94
CA GLU A 776 16.60 -3.74 15.68
C GLU A 776 17.30 -4.95 15.07
N VAL A 777 16.56 -5.80 14.36
CA VAL A 777 17.08 -6.95 13.57
C VAL A 777 18.10 -6.52 12.51
N SER A 778 18.02 -5.27 12.04
CA SER A 778 18.88 -4.73 10.99
C SER A 778 20.38 -4.80 11.31
N PHE A 779 20.82 -4.36 12.50
CA PHE A 779 22.26 -4.34 12.82
C PHE A 779 22.89 -5.74 12.91
N PRO A 780 22.27 -6.73 13.59
CA PRO A 780 22.72 -8.12 13.53
C PRO A 780 22.81 -8.67 12.10
N LEU A 781 21.83 -8.37 11.23
CA LEU A 781 21.87 -8.78 9.83
C LEU A 781 23.05 -8.16 9.08
N LEU A 782 23.34 -6.87 9.31
CA LEU A 782 24.52 -6.22 8.75
C LEU A 782 25.82 -6.84 9.30
N GLY A 783 25.83 -7.26 10.56
CA GLY A 783 26.91 -8.03 11.15
C GLY A 783 27.12 -9.38 10.46
N GLN A 784 26.04 -10.15 10.22
CA GLN A 784 26.11 -11.39 9.46
C GLN A 784 26.51 -11.17 7.99
N ALA A 785 26.10 -10.05 7.38
CA ALA A 785 26.52 -9.64 6.05
C ALA A 785 28.03 -9.41 6.01
N ARG A 786 28.57 -8.67 6.99
CA ARG A 786 30.01 -8.45 7.16
C ARG A 786 30.76 -9.76 7.32
N ARG A 787 30.26 -10.68 8.16
CA ARG A 787 30.84 -12.03 8.32
C ARG A 787 30.90 -12.77 6.98
N SER A 788 29.80 -12.79 6.24
CA SER A 788 29.70 -13.47 4.94
C SER A 788 30.69 -12.87 3.93
N ALA A 789 30.80 -11.54 3.89
CA ALA A 789 31.76 -10.84 3.04
C ALA A 789 33.21 -11.17 3.43
N MET A 790 33.52 -11.22 4.73
CA MET A 790 34.85 -11.61 5.22
C MET A 790 35.20 -13.04 4.82
N LEU A 791 34.24 -13.97 4.84
CA LEU A 791 34.41 -15.36 4.38
C LEU A 791 34.45 -15.51 2.85
N GLY A 792 34.33 -14.43 2.08
CA GLY A 792 34.32 -14.46 0.62
C GLY A 792 32.95 -14.75 0.00
N ASP A 793 31.91 -15.03 0.79
CA ASP A 793 30.53 -15.16 0.32
C ASP A 793 29.88 -13.78 0.16
N ARG A 794 30.31 -13.10 -0.90
CA ARG A 794 29.82 -11.78 -1.27
C ARG A 794 28.34 -11.78 -1.66
N GLY A 795 27.81 -12.91 -2.12
CA GLY A 795 26.43 -13.01 -2.62
C GLY A 795 25.47 -12.94 -1.45
N ARG A 796 25.73 -13.79 -0.45
CA ARG A 796 25.00 -13.77 0.82
C ARG A 796 25.16 -12.44 1.56
N ALA A 797 26.34 -11.81 1.50
CA ALA A 797 26.55 -10.50 2.10
C ALA A 797 25.59 -9.42 1.54
N VAL A 798 25.41 -9.37 0.20
CA VAL A 798 24.47 -8.43 -0.44
C VAL A 798 23.03 -8.73 -0.03
N VAL A 799 22.62 -10.00 -0.01
CA VAL A 799 21.26 -10.41 0.40
C VAL A 799 20.98 -10.01 1.85
N LEU A 800 21.91 -10.30 2.76
CA LEU A 800 21.77 -9.96 4.18
C LEU A 800 21.76 -8.45 4.42
N ALA A 801 22.61 -7.70 3.72
CA ALA A 801 22.62 -6.24 3.83
C ALA A 801 21.34 -5.61 3.30
N ARG A 802 20.78 -6.13 2.20
CA ARG A 802 19.48 -5.71 1.68
C ARG A 802 18.36 -5.99 2.67
N ARG A 803 18.30 -7.19 3.26
CA ARG A 803 17.33 -7.51 4.32
C ARG A 803 17.48 -6.55 5.51
N GLY A 804 18.71 -6.25 5.91
CA GLY A 804 18.99 -5.27 6.97
C GLY A 804 18.49 -3.86 6.65
N LEU A 805 18.59 -3.43 5.40
CA LEU A 805 18.04 -2.16 4.92
C LEU A 805 16.51 -2.17 4.92
N GLU A 806 15.87 -3.21 4.35
CA GLU A 806 14.41 -3.37 4.31
C GLU A 806 13.77 -3.27 5.69
N ARG A 807 14.43 -3.77 6.74
CA ARG A 807 13.96 -3.65 8.14
C ARG A 807 13.88 -2.20 8.65
N ARG A 808 14.57 -1.24 8.00
CA ARG A 808 14.61 0.19 8.36
C ARG A 808 13.94 1.10 7.33
N GLU A 809 13.69 0.64 6.11
CA GLU A 809 13.01 1.44 5.10
C GLU A 809 11.58 1.82 5.53
N GLY A 810 11.14 3.03 5.16
CA GLY A 810 9.87 3.60 5.61
C GLY A 810 9.85 4.07 7.08
N LYS A 811 10.94 3.93 7.82
CA LYS A 811 11.06 4.38 9.22
C LYS A 811 11.86 5.68 9.33
N ASP A 812 11.63 6.45 10.39
CA ASP A 812 12.33 7.71 10.65
C ASP A 812 13.71 7.48 11.28
N ASP A 813 14.59 6.82 10.53
CA ASP A 813 15.92 6.43 11.01
C ASP A 813 16.98 6.60 9.91
N ARG A 814 17.32 7.86 9.67
CA ARG A 814 18.27 8.26 8.63
C ARG A 814 19.66 7.66 8.86
N PHE A 815 20.09 7.56 10.11
CA PHE A 815 21.40 6.98 10.43
C PHE A 815 21.43 5.49 10.11
N GLY A 816 20.46 4.72 10.59
CA GLY A 816 20.40 3.28 10.33
C GLY A 816 20.21 2.96 8.85
N ILE A 817 19.35 3.71 8.15
CA ILE A 817 19.19 3.60 6.69
C ILE A 817 20.50 3.93 5.97
N GLY A 818 21.13 5.07 6.32
CA GLY A 818 22.39 5.48 5.71
C GLY A 818 23.52 4.47 5.93
N PHE A 819 23.62 3.92 7.13
CA PHE A 819 24.59 2.88 7.49
C PHE A 819 24.33 1.56 6.75
N ALA A 820 23.07 1.11 6.67
CA ALA A 820 22.71 -0.09 5.92
C ALA A 820 23.00 0.05 4.41
N ARG A 821 22.71 1.23 3.84
CA ARG A 821 23.04 1.55 2.44
C ARG A 821 24.54 1.61 2.19
N LEU A 822 25.32 2.16 3.11
CA LEU A 822 26.79 2.12 3.05
C LEU A 822 27.32 0.69 2.99
N ALA A 823 26.85 -0.18 3.90
CA ALA A 823 27.23 -1.59 3.91
C ALA A 823 26.82 -2.31 2.62
N LEU A 824 25.58 -2.09 2.15
CA LEU A 824 25.11 -2.65 0.88
C LEU A 824 25.95 -2.20 -0.30
N ALA A 825 26.29 -0.91 -0.38
CA ALA A 825 27.15 -0.36 -1.42
C ALA A 825 28.54 -1.00 -1.40
N GLU A 826 29.13 -1.18 -0.22
CA GLU A 826 30.43 -1.85 -0.07
C GLU A 826 30.40 -3.31 -0.55
N TYR A 827 29.35 -4.06 -0.20
CA TYR A 827 29.25 -5.46 -0.63
C TYR A 827 28.91 -5.60 -2.12
N GLN A 828 28.09 -4.70 -2.68
CA GLN A 828 27.84 -4.64 -4.12
C GLN A 828 29.11 -4.30 -4.92
N LEU A 829 29.93 -3.38 -4.40
CA LEU A 829 31.25 -3.09 -4.99
C LEU A 829 32.13 -4.33 -5.00
N SER A 830 32.14 -5.11 -3.91
CA SER A 830 32.92 -6.36 -3.85
C SER A 830 32.47 -7.39 -4.89
N GLN A 831 31.20 -7.34 -5.31
CA GLN A 831 30.64 -8.18 -6.38
C GLN A 831 30.87 -7.64 -7.80
N GLY A 832 31.43 -6.44 -7.95
CA GLY A 832 31.55 -5.78 -9.25
C GLY A 832 30.25 -5.15 -9.77
N LEU A 833 29.23 -4.99 -8.91
CA LEU A 833 27.96 -4.34 -9.25
C LEU A 833 28.10 -2.81 -9.12
N TYR A 834 28.88 -2.19 -10.01
CA TYR A 834 29.31 -0.80 -9.87
C TYR A 834 28.17 0.23 -9.88
N ASP A 835 27.20 0.11 -10.79
CA ASP A 835 26.11 1.10 -10.92
C ASP A 835 25.15 1.05 -9.73
N SER A 836 24.78 -0.16 -9.28
CA SER A 836 23.99 -0.34 -8.07
C SER A 836 24.73 0.17 -6.83
N SER A 837 26.02 -0.17 -6.70
CA SER A 837 26.87 0.28 -5.61
C SER A 837 26.97 1.81 -5.55
N LEU A 838 27.12 2.47 -6.70
CA LEU A 838 27.17 3.92 -6.81
C LEU A 838 25.85 4.58 -6.39
N SER A 839 24.71 4.01 -6.80
CA SER A 839 23.39 4.49 -6.39
C SER A 839 23.22 4.41 -4.87
N GLU A 840 23.54 3.26 -4.27
CA GLU A 840 23.44 3.05 -2.83
C GLU A 840 24.40 3.94 -2.04
N ALA A 841 25.64 4.10 -2.49
CA ALA A 841 26.63 4.96 -1.85
C ALA A 841 26.21 6.44 -1.86
N ARG A 842 25.60 6.93 -2.94
CA ARG A 842 25.07 8.31 -3.00
C ARG A 842 23.90 8.53 -2.05
N GLN A 843 23.02 7.54 -1.93
CA GLN A 843 21.90 7.61 -0.99
C GLN A 843 22.40 7.54 0.46
N ALA A 844 23.37 6.66 0.75
CA ALA A 844 24.05 6.60 2.05
C ALA A 844 24.70 7.95 2.39
N HIS A 845 25.41 8.56 1.43
CA HIS A 845 26.04 9.86 1.61
C HIS A 845 25.02 10.93 1.98
N PHE A 846 23.91 11.01 1.24
CA PHE A 846 22.84 11.98 1.52
C PHE A 846 22.27 11.79 2.94
N GLN A 847 21.90 10.57 3.30
CA GLN A 847 21.32 10.27 4.62
C GLN A 847 22.32 10.59 5.75
N LEU A 848 23.57 10.15 5.62
CA LEU A 848 24.60 10.33 6.65
C LEU A 848 25.02 11.79 6.80
N THR A 849 25.03 12.57 5.72
CA THR A 849 25.28 14.02 5.77
C THR A 849 24.28 14.72 6.69
N LEU A 850 23.00 14.35 6.61
CA LEU A 850 21.94 14.93 7.44
C LEU A 850 22.02 14.53 8.92
N THR A 851 22.75 13.46 9.26
CA THR A 851 22.88 12.97 10.64
C THR A 851 24.11 13.50 11.36
N GLY A 852 25.06 14.11 10.64
CA GLY A 852 26.33 14.54 11.21
C GLY A 852 27.30 13.40 11.57
N ALA A 853 27.05 12.17 11.10
CA ALA A 853 27.85 10.99 11.40
C ALA A 853 29.16 10.94 10.58
N MET A 854 30.12 11.82 10.93
CA MET A 854 31.31 12.12 10.13
C MET A 854 32.20 10.92 9.82
N ARG A 855 32.37 9.98 10.76
CA ARG A 855 33.12 8.73 10.53
C ARG A 855 32.53 7.92 9.37
N TYR A 856 31.22 7.74 9.34
CA TYR A 856 30.55 6.94 8.31
C TYR A 856 30.39 7.71 7.00
N LEU A 857 30.31 9.04 7.06
CA LEU A 857 30.40 9.89 5.88
C LEU A 857 31.76 9.73 5.18
N GLY A 858 32.86 9.77 5.94
CA GLY A 858 34.20 9.50 5.41
C GLY A 858 34.34 8.07 4.85
N ALA A 859 33.77 7.07 5.51
CA ALA A 859 33.71 5.71 4.99
C ALA A 859 32.91 5.61 3.67
N THR A 860 31.84 6.40 3.53
CA THR A 860 31.04 6.48 2.29
C THR A 860 31.84 7.12 1.16
N GLU A 861 32.56 8.21 1.44
CA GLU A 861 33.49 8.84 0.50
C GLU A 861 34.58 7.86 0.05
N ARG A 862 35.15 7.07 0.96
CA ARG A 862 36.10 6.00 0.62
C ARG A 862 35.47 4.95 -0.31
N VAL A 863 34.22 4.54 -0.09
CA VAL A 863 33.52 3.59 -0.98
C VAL A 863 33.29 4.20 -2.37
N LEU A 864 32.86 5.46 -2.45
CA LEU A 864 32.72 6.20 -3.72
C LEU A 864 34.06 6.28 -4.47
N GLY A 865 35.15 6.58 -3.75
CA GLY A 865 36.51 6.58 -4.29
C GLY A 865 36.91 5.23 -4.86
N ARG A 866 36.61 4.13 -4.15
CA ARG A 866 36.88 2.76 -4.62
C ARG A 866 36.05 2.36 -5.84
N ILE A 867 34.77 2.77 -5.92
CA ILE A 867 33.92 2.54 -7.09
C ILE A 867 34.54 3.23 -8.32
N HIS A 868 34.91 4.51 -8.17
CA HIS A 868 35.51 5.27 -9.26
C HIS A 868 36.90 4.77 -9.64
N LEU A 869 37.70 4.30 -8.67
CA LEU A 869 38.98 3.64 -8.95
C LEU A 869 38.78 2.38 -9.79
N ALA A 870 37.83 1.51 -9.41
CA ALA A 870 37.51 0.29 -10.16
C ALA A 870 37.02 0.58 -11.59
N GLN A 871 36.31 1.69 -11.78
CA GLN A 871 35.88 2.18 -13.10
C GLN A 871 36.96 2.97 -13.86
N ARG A 872 38.16 3.14 -13.28
CA ARG A 872 39.28 3.96 -13.82
C ARG A 872 38.98 5.45 -14.00
N HIS A 873 38.02 5.98 -13.25
CA HIS A 873 37.73 7.41 -13.14
C HIS A 873 38.66 8.08 -12.11
N PHE A 874 39.95 8.17 -12.45
CA PHE A 874 41.01 8.50 -11.48
C PHE A 874 40.90 9.87 -10.79
N ASP A 875 40.38 10.89 -11.47
CA ASP A 875 40.22 12.22 -10.87
C ASP A 875 39.06 12.25 -9.87
N LEU A 876 37.95 11.59 -10.18
CA LEU A 876 36.83 11.42 -9.25
C LEU A 876 37.26 10.58 -8.05
N ALA A 877 37.96 9.46 -8.29
CA ALA A 877 38.48 8.61 -7.22
C ALA A 877 39.37 9.40 -6.25
N ARG A 878 40.27 10.24 -6.78
CA ARG A 878 41.12 11.12 -5.98
C ARG A 878 40.30 12.07 -5.11
N ASN A 879 39.33 12.78 -5.69
CA ASN A 879 38.50 13.74 -4.96
C ASN A 879 37.80 13.09 -3.76
N HIS A 880 37.23 11.90 -3.97
CA HIS A 880 36.54 11.15 -2.92
C HIS A 880 37.51 10.63 -1.84
N PHE A 881 38.69 10.12 -2.20
CA PHE A 881 39.69 9.72 -1.21
C PHE A 881 40.26 10.89 -0.42
N ASP A 882 40.53 12.02 -1.06
CA ASP A 882 40.98 13.25 -0.39
C ASP A 882 39.90 13.78 0.58
N ALA A 883 38.62 13.69 0.20
CA ALA A 883 37.49 14.02 1.07
C ALA A 883 37.38 13.08 2.27
N ALA A 884 37.49 11.76 2.05
CA ALA A 884 37.51 10.76 3.12
C ALA A 884 38.65 11.02 4.11
N LEU A 885 39.87 11.19 3.61
CA LEU A 885 41.06 11.45 4.41
C LEU A 885 40.92 12.74 5.22
N LYS A 886 40.37 13.80 4.62
CA LYS A 886 40.09 15.06 5.33
C LYS A 886 39.10 14.85 6.47
N LEU A 887 37.98 14.17 6.23
CA LEU A 887 36.96 13.90 7.25
C LEU A 887 37.52 13.08 8.41
N HIS A 888 38.28 12.02 8.11
CA HIS A 888 38.86 11.15 9.14
C HIS A 888 39.99 11.82 9.93
N SER A 889 40.88 12.56 9.26
CA SER A 889 42.01 13.24 9.91
C SER A 889 41.58 14.41 10.81
N GLN A 890 40.60 15.21 10.39
CA GLN A 890 40.11 16.36 11.18
C GLN A 890 39.46 15.95 12.51
N ARG A 891 38.92 14.74 12.58
CA ARG A 891 38.22 14.18 13.76
C ARG A 891 39.08 13.22 14.58
N GLY A 892 40.32 12.96 14.18
CA GLY A 892 41.23 12.06 14.90
C GLY A 892 40.93 10.58 14.72
N TYR A 893 40.21 10.18 13.67
CA TYR A 893 40.00 8.76 13.32
C TYR A 893 41.24 8.20 12.60
N SER A 894 42.30 7.92 13.37
CA SER A 894 43.64 7.56 12.84
C SER A 894 43.65 6.31 11.96
N LEU A 895 42.89 5.28 12.34
CA LEU A 895 42.80 4.03 11.59
C LEU A 895 42.14 4.23 10.22
N ASP A 896 41.00 4.92 10.15
CA ASP A 896 40.29 5.17 8.90
C ASP A 896 41.09 6.10 7.98
N ALA A 897 41.76 7.11 8.54
CA ALA A 897 42.68 7.97 7.77
C ALA A 897 43.86 7.16 7.19
N SER A 898 44.39 6.18 7.94
CA SER A 898 45.44 5.29 7.44
C SER A 898 44.90 4.39 6.31
N LEU A 899 43.66 3.93 6.42
CA LEU A 899 43.00 3.15 5.38
C LEU A 899 42.75 3.98 4.11
N ASP A 900 42.35 5.24 4.23
CA ASP A 900 42.20 6.15 3.08
C ASP A 900 43.54 6.37 2.36
N ARG A 901 44.63 6.61 3.12
CA ARG A 901 46.00 6.71 2.57
C ARG A 901 46.42 5.44 1.84
N ALA A 902 46.07 4.27 2.37
CA ALA A 902 46.33 3.00 1.71
C ALA A 902 45.64 2.91 0.34
N PHE A 903 44.39 3.38 0.22
CA PHE A 903 43.71 3.44 -1.09
C PHE A 903 44.27 4.52 -2.03
N LEU A 904 44.83 5.61 -1.50
CA LEU A 904 45.57 6.59 -2.30
C LEU A 904 46.87 6.01 -2.89
N ILE A 905 47.50 5.03 -2.22
CA ILE A 905 48.64 4.27 -2.79
C ILE A 905 48.18 3.46 -4.00
N ASP A 906 47.10 2.67 -3.88
CA ASP A 906 46.55 1.90 -5.01
C ASP A 906 46.21 2.82 -6.20
N LEU A 907 45.56 3.97 -5.95
CA LEU A 907 45.29 4.98 -6.97
C LEU A 907 46.59 5.53 -7.60
N GLY A 908 47.65 5.72 -6.82
CA GLY A 908 48.95 6.22 -7.29
C GLY A 908 49.65 5.23 -8.20
N ILE A 909 49.60 3.95 -7.85
CA ILE A 909 50.10 2.85 -8.68
C ILE A 909 49.35 2.82 -10.01
N ASP A 910 48.02 2.87 -9.99
CA ASP A 910 47.18 2.82 -11.19
C ASP A 910 47.37 4.03 -12.11
N ARG A 911 47.53 5.23 -11.53
CA ARG A 911 47.86 6.47 -12.27
C ARG A 911 49.33 6.57 -12.68
N ARG A 912 50.18 5.65 -12.22
CA ARG A 912 51.65 5.70 -12.35
C ARG A 912 52.26 7.01 -11.81
N SER A 913 51.74 7.52 -10.71
CA SER A 913 52.20 8.74 -10.06
C SER A 913 53.18 8.44 -8.92
N THR A 914 54.47 8.54 -9.18
CA THR A 914 55.52 8.26 -8.18
C THR A 914 55.40 9.14 -6.94
N GLU A 915 55.10 10.42 -7.13
CA GLU A 915 55.00 11.36 -6.01
C GLU A 915 53.83 11.00 -5.07
N MET A 916 52.69 10.60 -5.62
CA MET A 916 51.52 10.24 -4.81
C MET A 916 51.76 8.95 -4.03
N VAL A 917 52.38 7.93 -4.65
CA VAL A 917 52.74 6.69 -3.95
C VAL A 917 53.75 6.99 -2.84
N ARG A 918 54.80 7.76 -3.15
CA ARG A 918 55.84 8.16 -2.18
C ARG A 918 55.25 8.91 -0.99
N GLN A 919 54.43 9.94 -1.24
CA GLN A 919 53.82 10.76 -0.20
C GLN A 919 52.98 9.92 0.77
N ASN A 920 52.13 9.03 0.26
CA ASN A 920 51.25 8.23 1.11
C ASN A 920 51.98 7.09 1.83
N CYS A 921 53.01 6.49 1.21
CA CYS A 921 53.88 5.53 1.90
C CYS A 921 54.62 6.18 3.08
N VAL A 922 55.23 7.35 2.88
CA VAL A 922 55.91 8.10 3.96
C VAL A 922 54.93 8.40 5.09
N ALA A 923 53.74 8.91 4.76
CA ALA A 923 52.73 9.25 5.76
C ALA A 923 52.20 8.02 6.55
N LEU A 924 52.27 6.81 6.00
CA LEU A 924 51.94 5.57 6.71
C LEU A 924 53.10 5.03 7.55
N LEU A 925 54.34 5.27 7.13
CA LEU A 925 55.55 4.88 7.87
C LEU A 925 55.81 5.80 9.08
N GLU A 926 55.50 7.09 8.95
CA GLU A 926 55.66 8.10 10.01
C GLU A 926 54.50 8.11 11.02
N GLY A 927 53.42 7.37 10.77
CA GLY A 927 52.29 7.27 11.70
C GLY A 927 52.63 6.39 12.92
N ASP A 928 52.04 6.72 14.09
CA ASP A 928 52.26 5.97 15.34
C ASP A 928 51.92 4.46 15.24
N GLU A 929 52.71 3.64 15.94
CA GLU A 929 52.55 2.19 16.17
C GLU A 929 51.28 1.84 16.99
N ILE A 930 50.91 0.56 17.13
CA ILE A 930 50.13 -0.31 16.25
C ILE A 930 48.83 -0.60 17.03
N VAL A 931 47.66 -0.45 16.42
CA VAL A 931 46.45 -1.11 16.93
C VAL A 931 46.30 -2.44 16.20
N GLU A 932 46.33 -3.56 16.91
CA GLU A 932 46.12 -4.90 16.36
C GLU A 932 44.65 -5.10 15.96
N VAL A 933 44.32 -4.70 14.72
CA VAL A 933 42.94 -4.67 14.22
C VAL A 933 42.86 -5.26 12.82
N PRO A 934 41.74 -5.89 12.45
CA PRO A 934 41.51 -6.49 11.13
C PRO A 934 41.94 -5.66 9.93
N GLU A 935 41.63 -4.37 9.99
CA GLU A 935 41.82 -3.44 8.90
C GLU A 935 43.31 -3.16 8.64
N ARG A 936 44.19 -3.51 9.60
CA ARG A 936 45.64 -3.39 9.47
C ARG A 936 46.19 -4.25 8.33
N GLN A 937 45.66 -5.45 8.14
CA GLN A 937 46.06 -6.35 7.07
C GLN A 937 45.93 -5.67 5.69
N ALA A 938 44.81 -4.97 5.46
CA ALA A 938 44.53 -4.28 4.20
C ALA A 938 45.44 -3.06 3.99
N ILE A 939 45.83 -2.37 5.08
CA ILE A 939 46.77 -1.24 5.06
C ILE A 939 48.18 -1.73 4.74
N ASP A 940 48.67 -2.74 5.46
CA ASP A 940 50.03 -3.26 5.30
C ASP A 940 50.22 -3.93 3.93
N LEU A 941 49.21 -4.61 3.37
CA LEU A 941 49.27 -5.13 2.00
C LEU A 941 49.47 -4.00 0.96
N ARG A 942 48.75 -2.89 1.10
CA ARG A 942 48.86 -1.74 0.18
C ARG A 942 50.17 -0.97 0.38
N LEU A 943 50.64 -0.87 1.62
CA LEU A 943 51.96 -0.32 1.92
C LEU A 943 53.07 -1.18 1.28
N TYR A 944 52.98 -2.51 1.37
CA TYR A 944 53.88 -3.44 0.66
C TYR A 944 53.87 -3.18 -0.86
N ARG A 945 52.68 -3.10 -1.48
CA ARG A 945 52.56 -2.79 -2.93
C ARG A 945 53.24 -1.47 -3.27
N GLY A 946 53.00 -0.42 -2.49
CA GLY A 946 53.58 0.90 -2.69
C GLY A 946 55.10 0.91 -2.59
N LEU A 947 55.66 0.28 -1.54
CA LEU A 947 57.11 0.20 -1.34
C LEU A 947 57.79 -0.62 -2.43
N ARG A 948 57.22 -1.79 -2.81
CA ARG A 948 57.73 -2.61 -3.91
C ARG A 948 57.71 -1.83 -5.23
N TRP A 949 56.61 -1.16 -5.54
CA TRP A 949 56.44 -0.37 -6.76
C TRP A 949 57.43 0.80 -6.88
N LEU A 950 57.78 1.42 -5.76
CA LEU A 950 58.79 2.48 -5.68
C LEU A 950 60.22 1.93 -5.84
N ALA A 951 60.52 0.81 -5.19
CA ALA A 951 61.81 0.12 -5.29
C ALA A 951 62.12 -0.30 -6.74
N GLU A 952 61.13 -0.86 -7.45
CA GLU A 952 61.21 -1.21 -8.88
C GLU A 952 61.52 0.02 -9.78
N ARG A 953 61.33 1.24 -9.28
CA ARG A 953 61.58 2.52 -9.98
C ARG A 953 62.78 3.28 -9.42
N GLY A 954 63.61 2.63 -8.61
CA GLY A 954 64.85 3.21 -8.06
C GLY A 954 64.63 4.17 -6.89
N THR A 955 63.48 4.13 -6.22
CA THR A 955 63.21 4.89 -4.99
C THR A 955 63.05 3.93 -3.82
N GLU A 956 64.08 3.78 -2.99
CA GLU A 956 64.01 2.99 -1.75
C GLU A 956 63.58 3.87 -0.57
N LEU A 957 62.41 3.60 0.01
CA LEU A 957 61.92 4.30 1.21
C LEU A 957 62.07 3.46 2.49
N ALA A 958 61.71 2.18 2.43
CA ALA A 958 61.76 1.21 3.52
C ALA A 958 61.70 -0.22 2.93
N ASP A 959 62.05 -1.23 3.74
CA ASP A 959 61.95 -2.64 3.34
C ASP A 959 60.48 -3.07 3.15
N PRO A 960 60.05 -3.46 1.92
CA PRO A 960 58.70 -3.94 1.66
C PRO A 960 58.33 -5.20 2.45
N LEU A 961 59.31 -6.02 2.86
CA LEU A 961 59.04 -7.29 3.54
C LEU A 961 58.50 -7.11 4.96
N VAL A 962 58.78 -5.98 5.60
CA VAL A 962 58.30 -5.68 6.96
C VAL A 962 56.76 -5.61 7.01
N PRO A 963 56.08 -4.74 6.22
CA PRO A 963 54.61 -4.73 6.20
C PRO A 963 54.02 -6.02 5.66
N LEU A 964 54.66 -6.69 4.68
CA LEU A 964 54.18 -7.99 4.18
C LEU A 964 54.14 -9.06 5.29
N ARG A 965 55.21 -9.17 6.09
CA ARG A 965 55.28 -10.11 7.22
C ARG A 965 54.17 -9.85 8.24
N ARG A 966 53.96 -8.58 8.64
CA ARG A 966 52.89 -8.21 9.58
C ARG A 966 51.51 -8.58 9.06
N ALA A 967 51.24 -8.28 7.79
CA ALA A 967 49.96 -8.64 7.18
C ALA A 967 49.77 -10.16 7.10
N TYR A 968 50.84 -10.92 6.80
CA TYR A 968 50.81 -12.38 6.75
C TYR A 968 50.58 -13.02 8.12
N GLU A 969 51.26 -12.55 9.17
CA GLU A 969 51.06 -13.01 10.54
C GLU A 969 49.61 -12.78 11.02
N GLU A 970 49.03 -11.62 10.69
CA GLU A 970 47.62 -11.32 10.94
C GLU A 970 46.67 -12.24 10.15
N LEU A 971 46.97 -12.52 8.88
CA LEU A 971 46.20 -13.52 8.10
C LEU A 971 46.24 -14.90 8.77
N CYS A 972 47.42 -15.37 9.18
CA CYS A 972 47.60 -16.66 9.85
C CYS A 972 46.77 -16.73 11.15
N ARG A 973 46.89 -15.72 12.01
CA ARG A 973 46.17 -15.66 13.30
C ARG A 973 44.66 -15.81 13.13
N ARG A 974 44.10 -15.22 12.07
CA ARG A 974 42.66 -15.32 11.74
C ARG A 974 42.29 -16.69 11.23
N THR A 975 43.14 -17.28 10.39
CA THR A 975 42.86 -18.60 9.80
C THR A 975 42.89 -19.72 10.82
N GLU A 976 43.65 -19.57 11.91
CA GLU A 976 43.64 -20.50 13.05
C GLU A 976 42.29 -20.56 13.76
N LEU A 977 41.54 -19.46 13.77
CA LEU A 977 40.22 -19.36 14.39
C LEU A 977 39.09 -19.90 13.51
N LEU A 978 39.37 -20.21 12.23
CA LEU A 978 38.37 -20.69 11.27
C LEU A 978 38.33 -22.21 11.21
N GLU A 979 37.10 -22.73 11.09
CA GLU A 979 36.85 -24.12 10.72
C GLU A 979 37.52 -24.50 9.37
N PRO A 980 37.96 -25.76 9.19
CA PRO A 980 38.72 -26.19 8.00
C PRO A 980 38.07 -25.85 6.65
N GLU A 981 36.74 -26.00 6.55
CA GLU A 981 35.98 -25.71 5.33
C GLU A 981 35.93 -24.20 5.00
N GLN A 982 35.90 -23.36 6.03
CA GLN A 982 35.86 -21.91 5.88
C GLN A 982 37.23 -21.33 5.58
N ARG A 983 38.29 -21.95 6.11
CA ARG A 983 39.69 -21.52 5.93
C ARG A 983 40.09 -21.41 4.46
N ASN A 984 39.78 -22.43 3.65
CA ASN A 984 40.12 -22.42 2.23
C ASN A 984 39.40 -21.27 1.49
N THR A 985 38.11 -21.10 1.74
CA THR A 985 37.32 -20.02 1.14
C THR A 985 37.87 -18.65 1.53
N TYR A 986 38.16 -18.45 2.81
CA TYR A 986 38.74 -17.23 3.35
C TYR A 986 40.10 -16.89 2.72
N LEU A 987 40.97 -17.88 2.53
CA LEU A 987 42.30 -17.69 1.95
C LEU A 987 42.25 -17.44 0.43
N MET A 988 41.43 -18.19 -0.30
CA MET A 988 41.53 -18.26 -1.76
C MET A 988 40.48 -17.42 -2.50
N HIS A 989 39.30 -17.20 -1.92
CA HIS A 989 38.20 -16.46 -2.56
C HIS A 989 38.18 -14.97 -2.21
N VAL A 990 38.95 -14.54 -1.20
CA VAL A 990 39.18 -13.13 -0.89
C VAL A 990 40.44 -12.64 -1.63
N PRO A 991 40.34 -11.68 -2.57
CA PRO A 991 41.45 -11.27 -3.42
C PRO A 991 42.68 -10.78 -2.66
N ASP A 992 42.49 -9.93 -1.65
CA ASP A 992 43.58 -9.39 -0.84
C ASP A 992 44.29 -10.52 -0.06
N ASN A 993 43.55 -11.51 0.47
CA ASN A 993 44.14 -12.67 1.15
C ASN A 993 44.92 -13.57 0.18
N ARG A 994 44.34 -13.85 -0.99
CA ARG A 994 44.99 -14.66 -2.02
C ARG A 994 46.29 -14.02 -2.49
N GLU A 995 46.28 -12.70 -2.71
CA GLU A 995 47.48 -11.96 -3.08
C GLU A 995 48.53 -11.99 -1.98
N LEU A 996 48.12 -11.81 -0.73
CA LEU A 996 49.02 -11.90 0.40
C LEU A 996 49.69 -13.28 0.49
N MET A 997 48.93 -14.36 0.28
CA MET A 997 49.47 -15.73 0.24
C MET A 997 50.50 -15.90 -0.89
N HIS A 998 50.21 -15.36 -2.08
CA HIS A 998 51.16 -15.40 -3.20
C HIS A 998 52.44 -14.60 -2.91
N ALA A 999 52.31 -13.37 -2.41
CA ALA A 999 53.46 -12.53 -2.05
C ALA A 999 54.30 -13.15 -0.93
N ALA A 1000 53.64 -13.76 0.07
CA ALA A 1000 54.33 -14.47 1.15
C ALA A 1000 55.08 -15.71 0.64
N ALA A 1001 54.51 -16.44 -0.32
CA ALA A 1001 55.17 -17.58 -0.97
C ALA A 1001 56.36 -17.15 -1.84
N GLU A 1002 56.25 -16.05 -2.59
CA GLU A 1002 57.34 -15.47 -3.40
C GLU A 1002 58.59 -15.13 -2.56
N HIS A 1003 58.39 -14.76 -1.30
CA HIS A 1003 59.44 -14.36 -0.36
C HIS A 1003 59.75 -15.41 0.72
N GLU A 1004 59.34 -16.66 0.51
CA GLU A 1004 59.57 -17.82 1.40
C GLU A 1004 59.05 -17.65 2.85
N LEU A 1005 58.16 -16.68 3.10
CA LEU A 1005 57.54 -16.47 4.41
C LEU A 1005 56.61 -17.62 4.81
N ALA A 1006 56.10 -18.37 3.82
CA ALA A 1006 55.21 -19.52 4.01
C ALA A 1006 55.89 -20.78 4.60
N THR A 1007 57.22 -20.81 4.68
CA THR A 1007 57.98 -21.97 5.21
C THR A 1007 58.01 -22.05 6.74
N VAL A 1008 57.46 -21.04 7.43
CA VAL A 1008 57.38 -20.98 8.89
C VAL A 1008 55.90 -21.00 9.30
N GLY A 1009 55.29 -22.19 9.42
CA GLY A 1009 54.08 -22.36 10.25
C GLY A 1009 52.83 -23.07 9.70
N LEU A 1010 52.75 -23.46 8.42
CA LEU A 1010 51.54 -24.16 7.89
C LEU A 1010 51.75 -25.64 7.51
N VAL A 1011 52.94 -26.20 7.75
CA VAL A 1011 53.33 -27.57 7.33
C VAL A 1011 53.18 -28.61 8.45
N ASP A 1012 52.05 -28.64 9.16
CA ASP A 1012 51.72 -29.79 10.02
C ASP A 1012 50.27 -30.30 9.89
N GLY A 1013 49.49 -29.79 8.91
CA GLY A 1013 48.07 -30.18 8.76
C GLY A 1013 47.67 -30.90 7.47
N ALA A 1014 48.54 -30.98 6.46
CA ALA A 1014 48.19 -31.52 5.15
C ALA A 1014 49.24 -32.49 4.62
N THR A 1015 49.43 -33.62 5.31
CA THR A 1015 49.90 -34.84 4.66
C THR A 1015 48.71 -35.76 4.45
N GLY A 1016 48.15 -35.75 3.23
CA GLY A 1016 47.03 -36.62 2.87
C GLY A 1016 46.52 -36.45 1.44
N SER A 1017 47.04 -37.28 0.55
CA SER A 1017 46.61 -37.59 -0.83
C SER A 1017 46.97 -36.62 -1.96
N THR A 1018 48.04 -37.03 -2.65
CA THR A 1018 48.31 -37.07 -4.11
C THR A 1018 47.53 -36.17 -5.06
#